data_AF-A0A1K1P3F1-F1
#
_entry.id   AF-A0A1K1P3F1-F1
#
_cell.length_a   1.000
_cell.length_b   1.000
_cell.length_c   1.000
_cell.angle_alpha   90.00
_cell.angle_beta   90.00
_cell.angle_gamma   90.00
#
_symmetry.space_group_name_H-M   'P 1'
#
loop_
_entity.id
_entity.type
_entity.pdbx_description
1 polymer ?
#
loop_
_entity_poly.entity_id
_entity_poly.type
_entity_poly.pdbx_seq_one_letter_code
_entity_poly.pdbx_strand_id
1 'polypeptide(L)'
;MKDFKYNRGLVLIIMVGLIASLMISFARHGVEENNRQIDLATNYEDLLELADREGLPAEEVMAKAKEAGITSLAVYDTTFKKLNANGKATAIAGSELLGSYHSGTLTDPLWRQLVAEGKIQGNEVYIVGHDARTWQELKEDVPRRLGKDRVHLLKVGDEEVMAAKAHFESFVKMDIGMPTDEMEAVNKAGFHVIARPSNFNKCTEDDVKAVFKRLDGMDISEVVFSGSQVLGANKSLQTTIDEMKARNLNMGLIEGVTQLQFYKQDGMEEIAKGIGYDKIVRLYAIPKDEQPKLKISTAVERWANTDEERNIRIDLLRIYDKPSPNMSLMETNMQYFKDTHDILVAHGYTVGPAGTFASFYPSKYLRALVMAGVAAAAVLYLSLVIPALNTAVKKQWLLFVIFALCAMVPILMGTGAKIRVLAALASANLFPALAVIFQLDRIRHLRDKITLGFGKMLITGIIALLVTGTLSYIGAAYLSASLADTEYLLEFQIFRGIKLTFVLPLILVGIAFLQRFDIFDGRMDDTDGVLNQLKKIMDMPVKVKTLFVLFLVLVAGVVFVARSGHTSGMPVSAAELKFRAFLEQALYARPRTKELMIGHPAFLMAVMAFWRKWPTMIFFGLVLIATIGQGSMVETFAHMRTPVFMSFMRGIGGIVLGAGIGAIAMMLVQLWQTVISRAKERKSA
;
A
#
# COMPACT_ATOMS: atom_id res chain seq x y z
N MET A 1 27.09 36.02 18.52
CA MET A 1 26.19 35.05 17.85
C MET A 1 26.63 34.82 16.41
N LYS A 2 26.79 33.56 15.96
CA LYS A 2 27.02 33.23 14.55
C LYS A 2 25.76 33.55 13.74
N ASP A 3 25.89 34.43 12.74
CA ASP A 3 24.83 34.80 11.80
C ASP A 3 24.99 33.97 10.51
N PHE A 4 23.98 33.17 10.17
CA PHE A 4 24.02 32.25 9.04
C PHE A 4 23.26 32.86 7.87
N LYS A 5 23.96 33.08 6.75
CA LYS A 5 23.35 33.64 5.53
C LYS A 5 22.76 32.52 4.67
N TYR A 6 21.55 32.74 4.19
CA TYR A 6 20.89 31.88 3.20
C TYR A 6 21.25 32.36 1.79
N ASN A 7 21.85 31.47 0.99
CA ASN A 7 22.22 31.80 -0.38
C ASN A 7 20.98 31.91 -1.27
N ARG A 8 20.66 33.15 -1.67
CA ARG A 8 19.47 33.47 -2.50
C ARG A 8 19.46 32.74 -3.84
N GLY A 9 20.62 32.46 -4.44
CA GLY A 9 20.71 31.71 -5.70
C GLY A 9 20.31 30.25 -5.53
N LEU A 10 20.77 29.59 -4.45
CA LEU A 10 20.34 28.22 -4.15
C LEU A 10 18.84 28.17 -3.84
N VAL A 11 18.30 29.16 -3.11
CA VAL A 11 16.86 29.27 -2.86
C VAL A 11 16.08 29.43 -4.15
N LEU A 12 16.55 30.25 -5.10
CA LEU A 12 15.90 30.40 -6.41
C LEU A 12 15.86 29.06 -7.17
N ILE A 13 16.94 28.28 -7.13
CA ILE A 13 17.00 26.95 -7.77
C ILE A 13 16.02 25.98 -7.09
N ILE A 14 15.90 26.03 -5.76
CA ILE A 14 14.89 25.27 -5.02
C ILE A 14 13.47 25.70 -5.44
N MET A 15 13.22 26.98 -5.72
CA MET A 15 11.93 27.43 -6.22
C MET A 15 11.65 26.92 -7.64
N VAL A 16 12.64 26.93 -8.54
CA VAL A 16 12.50 26.37 -9.89
C VAL A 16 12.19 24.87 -9.85
N GLY A 17 12.92 24.10 -9.03
CA GLY A 17 12.64 22.67 -8.87
C GLY A 17 11.29 22.41 -8.17
N LEU A 18 10.79 23.33 -7.33
CA LEU A 18 9.45 23.24 -6.75
C LEU A 18 8.39 23.40 -7.83
N ILE A 19 8.52 24.37 -8.73
CA ILE A 19 7.60 24.55 -9.86
C ILE A 19 7.56 23.27 -10.71
N ALA A 20 8.73 22.71 -11.05
CA ALA A 20 8.80 21.43 -11.76
C ALA A 20 8.13 20.29 -10.99
N SER A 21 8.33 20.23 -9.66
CA SER A 21 7.70 19.23 -8.79
C SER A 21 6.17 19.36 -8.77
N LEU A 22 5.65 20.59 -8.69
CA LEU A 22 4.22 20.86 -8.69
C LEU A 22 3.58 20.53 -10.04
N MET A 23 4.25 20.84 -11.16
CA MET A 23 3.78 20.42 -12.49
C MET A 23 3.66 18.90 -12.60
N ILE A 24 4.64 18.16 -12.08
CA ILE A 24 4.60 16.70 -12.03
C ILE A 24 3.46 16.20 -11.15
N SER A 25 3.31 16.77 -9.94
CA SER A 25 2.23 16.40 -9.02
C SER A 25 0.84 16.72 -9.58
N PHE A 26 0.67 17.81 -10.33
CA PHE A 26 -0.59 18.15 -10.97
C PHE A 26 -0.95 17.17 -12.09
N ALA A 27 0.04 16.81 -12.92
CA ALA A 27 -0.15 15.78 -13.94
C ALA A 27 -0.48 14.41 -13.33
N ARG A 28 0.20 14.05 -12.23
CA ARG A 28 -0.09 12.85 -11.43
C ARG A 28 -1.53 12.88 -10.91
N HIS A 29 -1.97 14.00 -10.34
CA HIS A 29 -3.32 14.14 -9.79
C HIS A 29 -4.39 13.88 -10.85
N GLY A 30 -4.23 14.39 -12.07
CA GLY A 30 -5.16 14.11 -13.18
C GLY A 30 -5.21 12.62 -13.54
N VAL A 31 -4.08 11.91 -13.52
CA VAL A 31 -4.05 10.45 -13.77
C VAL A 31 -4.74 9.67 -12.64
N GLU A 32 -4.61 10.13 -11.39
CA GLU A 32 -5.28 9.53 -10.22
C GLU A 32 -6.78 9.79 -10.21
N GLU A 33 -7.22 11.00 -10.57
CA GLU A 33 -8.62 11.40 -10.59
C GLU A 33 -9.40 10.76 -11.76
N ASN A 34 -8.74 10.52 -12.89
CA ASN A 34 -9.37 9.83 -14.03
C ASN A 34 -9.58 8.33 -13.78
N ASN A 35 -8.85 7.74 -12.83
CA ASN A 35 -9.00 6.33 -12.50
C ASN A 35 -9.96 6.16 -11.31
N ARG A 36 -11.28 6.31 -11.54
CA ARG A 36 -12.33 6.18 -10.49
C ARG A 36 -13.38 5.11 -10.80
N GLN A 37 -13.07 4.21 -11.73
CA GLN A 37 -13.93 3.09 -12.07
C GLN A 37 -13.50 1.84 -11.32
N ILE A 38 -14.41 1.27 -10.53
CA ILE A 38 -14.16 0.10 -9.70
C ILE A 38 -15.00 -1.08 -10.17
N ASP A 39 -14.43 -2.27 -10.10
CA ASP A 39 -15.13 -3.52 -10.30
C ASP A 39 -15.44 -4.17 -8.95
N LEU A 40 -16.74 -4.26 -8.65
CA LEU A 40 -17.22 -5.02 -7.50
C LEU A 40 -17.43 -6.46 -7.94
N ALA A 41 -16.54 -7.33 -7.50
CA ALA A 41 -16.53 -8.73 -7.90
C ALA A 41 -16.75 -9.67 -6.71
N THR A 42 -17.32 -10.85 -6.99
CA THR A 42 -17.33 -12.00 -6.07
C THR A 42 -16.96 -13.27 -6.84
N ASN A 43 -16.71 -14.38 -6.15
CA ASN A 43 -16.49 -15.65 -6.83
C ASN A 43 -17.83 -16.21 -7.33
N TYR A 44 -17.84 -16.76 -8.54
CA TYR A 44 -19.02 -17.45 -9.08
C TYR A 44 -19.44 -18.61 -8.16
N GLU A 45 -18.47 -19.38 -7.68
CA GLU A 45 -18.71 -20.51 -6.77
C GLU A 45 -19.26 -20.08 -5.41
N ASP A 46 -18.90 -18.90 -4.92
CA ASP A 46 -19.43 -18.38 -3.65
C ASP A 46 -20.94 -18.10 -3.79
N LEU A 47 -21.41 -17.60 -4.95
CA LEU A 47 -22.83 -17.40 -5.18
C LEU A 47 -23.60 -18.71 -5.38
N LEU A 48 -22.98 -19.71 -6.02
CA LEU A 48 -23.56 -21.05 -6.11
C LEU A 48 -23.68 -21.70 -4.73
N GLU A 49 -22.64 -21.62 -3.90
CA GLU A 49 -22.68 -22.12 -2.53
C GLU A 49 -23.77 -21.41 -1.71
N LEU A 50 -23.90 -20.09 -1.86
CA LEU A 50 -24.96 -19.34 -1.19
C LEU A 50 -26.37 -19.80 -1.64
N ALA A 51 -26.55 -20.05 -2.93
CA ALA A 51 -27.80 -20.56 -3.49
C ALA A 51 -28.16 -21.94 -2.92
N ASP A 52 -27.20 -22.86 -2.89
CA ASP A 52 -27.38 -24.20 -2.33
C ASP A 52 -27.74 -24.16 -0.84
N ARG A 53 -27.07 -23.28 -0.07
CA ARG A 53 -27.28 -23.14 1.38
C ARG A 53 -28.63 -22.53 1.74
N GLU A 54 -29.14 -21.63 0.90
CA GLU A 54 -30.44 -20.99 1.10
C GLU A 54 -31.57 -21.76 0.38
N GLY A 55 -31.25 -22.78 -0.41
CA GLY A 55 -32.22 -23.57 -1.18
C GLY A 55 -32.89 -22.76 -2.30
N LEU A 56 -32.18 -21.79 -2.88
CA LEU A 56 -32.67 -20.91 -3.94
C LEU A 56 -32.05 -21.26 -5.30
N PRO A 57 -32.72 -20.94 -6.43
CA PRO A 57 -32.09 -21.04 -7.73
C PRO A 57 -30.86 -20.12 -7.85
N ALA A 58 -29.77 -20.62 -8.41
CA ALA A 58 -28.54 -19.84 -8.62
C ALA A 58 -28.79 -18.56 -9.43
N GLU A 59 -29.67 -18.62 -10.42
CA GLU A 59 -30.07 -17.48 -11.26
C GLU A 59 -30.72 -16.36 -10.44
N GLU A 60 -31.51 -16.71 -9.42
CA GLU A 60 -32.14 -15.74 -8.51
C GLU A 60 -31.09 -15.07 -7.60
N VAL A 61 -30.16 -15.86 -7.06
CA VAL A 61 -29.08 -15.33 -6.21
C VAL A 61 -28.16 -14.42 -7.01
N MET A 62 -27.80 -14.80 -8.23
CA MET A 62 -27.03 -13.96 -9.15
C MET A 62 -27.78 -12.68 -9.52
N ALA A 63 -29.08 -12.74 -9.83
CA ALA A 63 -29.88 -11.54 -10.10
C ALA A 63 -29.87 -10.56 -8.90
N LYS A 64 -30.07 -11.06 -7.68
CA LYS A 64 -30.00 -10.25 -6.45
C LYS A 64 -28.60 -9.68 -6.20
N ALA A 65 -27.54 -10.43 -6.50
CA ALA A 65 -26.16 -9.93 -6.40
C ALA A 65 -25.90 -8.80 -7.41
N LYS A 66 -26.46 -8.91 -8.63
CA LYS A 66 -26.39 -7.86 -9.66
C LYS A 66 -27.11 -6.59 -9.20
N GLU A 67 -28.31 -6.73 -8.65
CA GLU A 67 -29.09 -5.64 -8.06
C GLU A 67 -28.38 -4.98 -6.87
N ALA A 68 -27.63 -5.76 -6.09
CA ALA A 68 -26.81 -5.27 -4.99
C ALA A 68 -25.51 -4.57 -5.45
N GLY A 69 -25.23 -4.52 -6.76
CA GLY A 69 -24.14 -3.75 -7.34
C GLY A 69 -22.90 -4.54 -7.76
N ILE A 70 -22.90 -5.88 -7.65
CA ILE A 70 -21.79 -6.71 -8.18
C ILE A 70 -21.77 -6.63 -9.71
N THR A 71 -20.60 -6.35 -10.28
CA THR A 71 -20.40 -6.20 -11.73
C THR A 71 -19.80 -7.42 -12.40
N SER A 72 -18.90 -8.12 -11.71
CA SER A 72 -18.14 -9.22 -12.29
C SER A 72 -18.09 -10.45 -11.38
N LEU A 73 -17.93 -11.63 -11.98
CA LEU A 73 -17.75 -12.88 -11.23
C LEU A 73 -16.41 -13.52 -11.59
N ALA A 74 -15.63 -13.84 -10.56
CA ALA A 74 -14.39 -14.58 -10.70
C ALA A 74 -14.67 -16.06 -10.97
N VAL A 75 -14.14 -16.56 -12.09
CA VAL A 75 -14.28 -17.95 -12.53
C VAL A 75 -12.91 -18.61 -12.53
N TYR A 76 -12.79 -19.71 -11.79
CA TYR A 76 -11.56 -20.47 -11.65
C TYR A 76 -11.50 -21.63 -12.65
N ASP A 77 -10.30 -22.16 -12.86
CA ASP A 77 -10.14 -23.47 -13.52
C ASP A 77 -11.01 -24.52 -12.81
N THR A 78 -11.67 -25.36 -13.60
CA THR A 78 -12.46 -26.46 -13.05
C THR A 78 -11.56 -27.51 -12.42
N THR A 79 -12.10 -28.22 -11.43
CA THR A 79 -11.44 -29.32 -10.74
C THR A 79 -12.37 -30.53 -10.70
N PHE A 80 -11.83 -31.74 -10.57
CA PHE A 80 -12.69 -32.92 -10.41
C PHE A 80 -13.48 -32.91 -9.10
N LYS A 81 -13.03 -32.17 -8.07
CA LYS A 81 -13.85 -31.90 -6.89
C LYS A 81 -15.16 -31.21 -7.27
N LYS A 82 -15.09 -30.22 -8.17
CA LYS A 82 -16.23 -29.45 -8.66
C LYS A 82 -17.11 -30.27 -9.60
N LEU A 83 -16.49 -30.96 -10.55
CA LEU A 83 -17.19 -31.79 -11.54
C LEU A 83 -17.93 -32.97 -10.90
N ASN A 84 -17.31 -33.61 -9.89
CA ASN A 84 -17.98 -34.68 -9.14
C ASN A 84 -19.20 -34.13 -8.38
N ALA A 85 -19.10 -32.92 -7.80
CA ALA A 85 -20.18 -32.33 -7.01
C ALA A 85 -21.36 -31.86 -7.88
N ASN A 86 -21.09 -31.29 -9.07
CA ASN A 86 -22.14 -30.83 -9.98
C ASN A 86 -22.64 -31.92 -10.97
N GLY A 87 -22.07 -33.12 -10.89
CA GLY A 87 -22.50 -34.28 -11.68
C GLY A 87 -22.09 -34.27 -13.16
N LYS A 88 -21.27 -33.31 -13.62
CA LYS A 88 -20.89 -33.21 -15.05
C LYS A 88 -19.83 -34.24 -15.45
N ALA A 89 -18.97 -34.63 -14.52
CA ALA A 89 -18.02 -35.72 -14.71
C ALA A 89 -17.65 -36.34 -13.36
N THR A 90 -17.31 -37.62 -13.36
CA THR A 90 -16.87 -38.34 -12.17
C THR A 90 -15.46 -38.87 -12.36
N ALA A 91 -14.57 -38.56 -11.42
CA ALA A 91 -13.30 -39.25 -11.26
C ALA A 91 -13.41 -40.33 -10.17
N ILE A 92 -13.04 -41.56 -10.51
CA ILE A 92 -13.09 -42.76 -9.65
C ILE A 92 -11.68 -43.32 -9.48
N ALA A 93 -11.29 -43.66 -8.25
CA ALA A 93 -10.01 -44.31 -8.01
C ALA A 93 -10.04 -45.76 -8.53
N GLY A 94 -8.98 -46.19 -9.25
CA GLY A 94 -8.88 -47.57 -9.71
C GLY A 94 -8.89 -48.59 -8.56
N SER A 95 -8.30 -48.24 -7.42
CA SER A 95 -8.35 -49.05 -6.19
C SER A 95 -9.78 -49.25 -5.68
N GLU A 96 -10.65 -48.26 -5.82
CA GLU A 96 -12.06 -48.33 -5.44
C GLU A 96 -12.84 -49.25 -6.39
N LEU A 97 -12.59 -49.17 -7.70
CA LEU A 97 -13.19 -50.10 -8.67
C LEU A 97 -12.75 -51.55 -8.42
N LEU A 98 -11.47 -51.78 -8.16
CA LEU A 98 -10.95 -53.11 -7.82
C LEU A 98 -11.51 -53.64 -6.49
N GLY A 99 -11.62 -52.77 -5.47
CA GLY A 99 -12.24 -53.11 -4.19
C GLY A 99 -13.72 -53.45 -4.35
N SER A 100 -14.44 -52.70 -5.19
CA SER A 100 -15.86 -52.93 -5.49
C SER A 100 -16.07 -54.25 -6.25
N TYR A 101 -15.16 -54.60 -7.16
CA TYR A 101 -15.16 -55.88 -7.85
C TYR A 101 -14.95 -57.06 -6.88
N HIS A 102 -13.93 -57.01 -6.01
CA HIS A 102 -13.64 -58.09 -5.08
C HIS A 102 -14.66 -58.22 -3.93
N SER A 103 -15.31 -57.13 -3.54
CA SER A 103 -16.40 -57.16 -2.55
C SER A 103 -17.74 -57.59 -3.13
N GLY A 104 -17.85 -57.75 -4.46
CA GLY A 104 -19.08 -58.11 -5.15
C GLY A 104 -20.10 -56.96 -5.26
N THR A 105 -19.69 -55.72 -4.96
CA THR A 105 -20.55 -54.53 -5.04
C THR A 105 -20.57 -53.88 -6.43
N LEU A 106 -19.57 -54.15 -7.27
CA LEU A 106 -19.56 -53.76 -8.68
C LEU A 106 -20.49 -54.69 -9.48
N THR A 107 -21.71 -54.23 -9.77
CA THR A 107 -22.75 -55.04 -10.42
C THR A 107 -22.76 -54.94 -11.94
N ASP A 108 -22.26 -53.83 -12.50
CA ASP A 108 -22.26 -53.59 -13.95
C ASP A 108 -21.38 -54.62 -14.70
N PRO A 109 -21.94 -55.42 -15.62
CA PRO A 109 -21.20 -56.46 -16.34
C PRO A 109 -20.04 -55.93 -17.19
N LEU A 110 -20.16 -54.74 -17.78
CA LEU A 110 -19.17 -54.16 -18.69
C LEU A 110 -17.95 -53.69 -17.90
N TRP A 111 -18.17 -53.04 -16.76
CA TRP A 111 -17.09 -52.65 -15.85
C TRP A 111 -16.39 -53.87 -15.23
N ARG A 112 -17.15 -54.90 -14.85
CA ARG A 112 -16.59 -56.18 -14.37
C ARG A 112 -15.69 -56.84 -15.40
N GLN A 113 -16.09 -56.81 -16.68
CA GLN A 113 -15.28 -57.36 -17.77
C GLN A 113 -13.93 -56.64 -17.88
N LEU A 114 -13.92 -55.30 -17.82
CA LEU A 114 -12.65 -54.54 -17.86
C LEU A 114 -11.73 -54.86 -16.68
N VAL A 115 -12.29 -55.05 -15.48
CA VAL A 115 -11.51 -55.46 -14.31
C VAL A 115 -10.94 -56.87 -14.52
N ALA A 116 -11.75 -57.82 -14.99
CA ALA A 116 -11.33 -59.21 -15.23
C ALA A 116 -10.26 -59.33 -16.33
N GLU A 117 -10.30 -58.46 -17.35
CA GLU A 117 -9.30 -58.35 -18.40
C GLU A 117 -8.00 -57.65 -17.94
N GLY A 118 -7.93 -57.18 -16.69
CA GLY A 118 -6.76 -56.48 -16.14
C GLY A 118 -6.56 -55.08 -16.73
N LYS A 119 -7.58 -54.50 -17.35
CA LYS A 119 -7.53 -53.14 -17.92
C LYS A 119 -7.72 -52.06 -16.85
N ILE A 120 -8.28 -52.41 -15.69
CA ILE A 120 -8.37 -51.52 -14.53
C ILE A 120 -7.14 -51.69 -13.64
N GLN A 121 -6.43 -50.60 -13.38
CA GLN A 121 -5.21 -50.51 -12.59
C GLN A 121 -5.46 -49.73 -11.31
N GLY A 122 -5.01 -50.26 -10.17
CA GLY A 122 -5.30 -49.68 -8.86
C GLY A 122 -4.71 -48.29 -8.61
N ASN A 123 -3.67 -47.91 -9.37
CA ASN A 123 -2.97 -46.63 -9.26
C ASN A 123 -3.35 -45.62 -10.36
N GLU A 124 -4.44 -45.88 -11.09
CA GLU A 124 -5.00 -44.98 -12.09
C GLU A 124 -6.32 -44.37 -11.62
N VAL A 125 -6.74 -43.32 -12.30
CA VAL A 125 -8.02 -42.65 -12.10
C VAL A 125 -8.86 -42.85 -13.35
N TYR A 126 -10.11 -43.26 -13.17
CA TYR A 126 -11.07 -43.48 -14.25
C TYR A 126 -12.06 -42.35 -14.25
N ILE A 127 -12.18 -41.67 -15.40
CA ILE A 127 -13.00 -40.49 -15.57
C ILE A 127 -14.14 -40.81 -16.52
N VAL A 128 -15.35 -40.52 -16.08
CA VAL A 128 -16.58 -40.65 -16.85
C VAL A 128 -17.20 -39.27 -17.02
N GLY A 129 -17.45 -38.85 -18.26
CA GLY A 129 -18.12 -37.59 -18.56
C GLY A 129 -19.62 -37.79 -18.77
N HIS A 130 -20.43 -37.03 -18.05
CA HIS A 130 -21.90 -37.09 -18.12
C HIS A 130 -22.49 -35.93 -18.92
N ASP A 131 -21.74 -34.82 -19.04
CA ASP A 131 -22.07 -33.70 -19.94
C ASP A 131 -21.21 -33.75 -21.21
N ALA A 132 -21.85 -33.64 -22.38
CA ALA A 132 -21.18 -33.81 -23.67
C ALA A 132 -20.12 -32.74 -23.95
N ARG A 133 -20.36 -31.50 -23.53
CA ARG A 133 -19.43 -30.38 -23.71
C ARG A 133 -18.26 -30.51 -22.75
N THR A 134 -18.54 -30.65 -21.46
CA THR A 134 -17.51 -30.85 -20.43
C THR A 134 -16.64 -32.06 -20.78
N TRP A 135 -17.22 -33.14 -21.31
CA TRP A 135 -16.45 -34.31 -21.73
C TRP A 135 -15.47 -34.00 -22.87
N GLN A 136 -15.88 -33.22 -23.87
CA GLN A 136 -14.99 -32.76 -24.94
C GLN A 136 -13.83 -31.94 -24.36
N GLU A 137 -14.12 -31.01 -23.45
CA GLU A 137 -13.12 -30.15 -22.81
C GLU A 137 -12.13 -30.97 -21.96
N LEU A 138 -12.62 -31.95 -21.19
CA LEU A 138 -11.77 -32.86 -20.42
C LEU A 138 -10.85 -33.69 -21.33
N LYS A 139 -11.33 -34.15 -22.49
CA LYS A 139 -10.51 -34.85 -23.49
C LYS A 139 -9.39 -33.96 -24.05
N GLU A 140 -9.56 -32.65 -24.05
CA GLU A 140 -8.51 -31.70 -24.44
C GLU A 140 -7.57 -31.38 -23.27
N ASP A 141 -8.10 -31.10 -22.09
CA ASP A 141 -7.34 -30.47 -21.00
C ASP A 141 -6.61 -31.48 -20.11
N VAL A 142 -7.19 -32.65 -19.84
CA VAL A 142 -6.52 -33.66 -18.98
C VAL A 142 -5.20 -34.14 -19.59
N PRO A 143 -5.10 -34.45 -20.90
CA PRO A 143 -3.82 -34.76 -21.53
C PRO A 143 -2.80 -33.62 -21.50
N ARG A 144 -3.24 -32.35 -21.51
CA ARG A 144 -2.34 -31.19 -21.39
C ARG A 144 -1.75 -31.06 -20.00
N ARG A 145 -2.56 -31.34 -18.96
CA ARG A 145 -2.11 -31.31 -17.56
C ARG A 145 -1.19 -32.47 -17.20
N LEU A 146 -1.48 -33.66 -17.72
CA LEU A 146 -0.78 -34.88 -17.32
C LEU A 146 0.31 -35.35 -18.30
N GLY A 147 0.19 -34.99 -19.57
CA GLY A 147 0.94 -35.56 -20.69
C GLY A 147 0.16 -36.69 -21.37
N LYS A 148 0.23 -36.75 -22.71
CA LYS A 148 -0.50 -37.73 -23.53
C LYS A 148 -0.19 -39.18 -23.17
N ASP A 149 1.04 -39.49 -22.76
CA ASP A 149 1.47 -40.85 -22.41
C ASP A 149 0.82 -41.39 -21.12
N ARG A 150 0.20 -40.51 -20.33
CA ARG A 150 -0.46 -40.86 -19.06
C ARG A 150 -1.96 -41.00 -19.17
N VAL A 151 -2.53 -40.76 -20.35
CA VAL A 151 -3.97 -40.73 -20.57
C VAL A 151 -4.31 -41.63 -21.72
N HIS A 152 -5.27 -42.54 -21.52
CA HIS A 152 -5.78 -43.39 -22.59
C HIS A 152 -7.30 -43.53 -22.48
N LEU A 153 -7.95 -43.70 -23.63
CA LEU A 153 -9.40 -43.89 -23.70
C LEU A 153 -9.72 -45.38 -23.73
N LEU A 154 -10.68 -45.77 -22.90
CA LEU A 154 -11.30 -47.08 -22.82
C LEU A 154 -12.75 -46.95 -23.28
N LYS A 155 -13.33 -48.08 -23.72
CA LYS A 155 -14.77 -48.17 -23.99
C LYS A 155 -15.41 -49.12 -22.99
N VAL A 156 -16.52 -48.67 -22.41
CA VAL A 156 -17.39 -49.48 -21.55
C VAL A 156 -18.76 -49.52 -22.21
N GLY A 157 -19.01 -50.58 -22.99
CA GLY A 157 -20.17 -50.60 -23.89
C GLY A 157 -20.09 -49.47 -24.91
N ASP A 158 -21.09 -48.59 -24.91
CA ASP A 158 -21.16 -47.41 -25.77
C ASP A 158 -20.52 -46.15 -25.14
N GLU A 159 -20.14 -46.19 -23.86
CA GLU A 159 -19.55 -45.06 -23.16
C GLU A 159 -18.02 -45.01 -23.30
N GLU A 160 -17.48 -43.81 -23.49
CA GLU A 160 -16.03 -43.56 -23.43
C GLU A 160 -15.62 -43.25 -21.99
N VAL A 161 -14.59 -43.94 -21.51
CA VAL A 161 -13.99 -43.72 -20.18
C VAL A 161 -12.53 -43.34 -20.37
N MET A 162 -12.07 -42.31 -19.68
CA MET A 162 -10.67 -41.90 -19.72
C MET A 162 -9.93 -42.46 -18.51
N ALA A 163 -8.91 -43.26 -18.76
CA ALA A 163 -7.99 -43.72 -17.74
C ALA A 163 -6.78 -42.78 -17.69
N ALA A 164 -6.52 -42.23 -16.51
CA ALA A 164 -5.46 -41.27 -16.25
C ALA A 164 -4.52 -41.81 -15.16
N LYS A 165 -3.25 -41.98 -15.49
CA LYS A 165 -2.22 -42.39 -14.54
C LYS A 165 -1.85 -41.22 -13.62
N ALA A 166 -2.52 -41.11 -12.48
CA ALA A 166 -2.35 -40.02 -11.52
C ALA A 166 -2.70 -40.47 -10.09
N HIS A 167 -2.11 -39.80 -9.09
CA HIS A 167 -2.51 -39.98 -7.69
C HIS A 167 -3.89 -39.33 -7.46
N PHE A 168 -4.89 -40.12 -7.07
CA PHE A 168 -6.29 -39.70 -7.00
C PHE A 168 -6.52 -38.45 -6.15
N GLU A 169 -6.01 -38.39 -4.92
CA GLU A 169 -6.27 -37.24 -4.04
C GLU A 169 -5.71 -35.92 -4.58
N SER A 170 -4.58 -35.99 -5.29
CA SER A 170 -3.97 -34.83 -5.93
C SER A 170 -4.69 -34.47 -7.23
N PHE A 171 -5.13 -35.48 -7.98
CA PHE A 171 -5.85 -35.32 -9.23
C PHE A 171 -7.22 -34.66 -9.03
N VAL A 172 -7.95 -35.03 -7.98
CA VAL A 172 -9.27 -34.46 -7.66
C VAL A 172 -9.20 -32.95 -7.38
N LYS A 173 -8.07 -32.49 -6.84
CA LYS A 173 -7.81 -31.07 -6.49
C LYS A 173 -7.05 -30.30 -7.57
N MET A 174 -6.65 -30.97 -8.65
CA MET A 174 -5.85 -30.36 -9.71
C MET A 174 -6.73 -29.46 -10.57
N ASP A 175 -6.22 -28.27 -10.87
CA ASP A 175 -6.82 -27.36 -11.84
C ASP A 175 -6.70 -27.97 -13.25
N ILE A 176 -7.83 -28.12 -13.94
CA ILE A 176 -7.91 -28.79 -15.25
C ILE A 176 -7.87 -27.76 -16.38
N GLY A 177 -8.84 -26.86 -16.43
CA GLY A 177 -8.96 -25.83 -17.46
C GLY A 177 -10.14 -24.89 -17.20
N MET A 178 -10.17 -23.77 -17.91
CA MET A 178 -11.21 -22.74 -17.75
C MET A 178 -12.57 -23.29 -18.23
N PRO A 179 -13.60 -23.32 -17.37
CA PRO A 179 -14.90 -23.91 -17.70
C PRO A 179 -15.72 -22.98 -18.61
N THR A 180 -15.96 -23.39 -19.86
CA THR A 180 -16.64 -22.53 -20.84
C THR A 180 -18.11 -22.26 -20.47
N ASP A 181 -18.78 -23.29 -19.96
CA ASP A 181 -20.18 -23.25 -19.54
C ASP A 181 -20.44 -22.30 -18.37
N GLU A 182 -19.51 -22.23 -17.42
CA GLU A 182 -19.61 -21.30 -16.30
C GLU A 182 -19.33 -19.86 -16.72
N MET A 183 -18.33 -19.63 -17.57
CA MET A 183 -18.10 -18.30 -18.15
C MET A 183 -19.32 -17.82 -18.95
N GLU A 184 -19.96 -18.70 -19.71
CA GLU A 184 -21.22 -18.39 -20.40
C GLU A 184 -22.37 -18.11 -19.44
N ALA A 185 -22.48 -18.86 -18.33
CA ALA A 185 -23.50 -18.63 -17.32
C ALA A 185 -23.35 -17.25 -16.67
N VAL A 186 -22.11 -16.87 -16.33
CA VAL A 186 -21.76 -15.54 -15.80
C VAL A 186 -22.16 -14.44 -16.79
N ASN A 187 -21.74 -14.56 -18.05
CA ASN A 187 -22.07 -13.62 -19.12
C ASN A 187 -23.59 -13.50 -19.35
N LYS A 188 -24.30 -14.64 -19.39
CA LYS A 188 -25.75 -14.70 -19.58
C LYS A 188 -26.52 -14.07 -18.43
N ALA A 189 -25.98 -14.17 -17.21
CA ALA A 189 -26.51 -13.48 -16.03
C ALA A 189 -26.18 -11.97 -16.01
N GLY A 190 -25.49 -11.45 -17.03
CA GLY A 190 -25.20 -10.02 -17.20
C GLY A 190 -23.97 -9.53 -16.44
N PHE A 191 -23.11 -10.43 -15.97
CA PHE A 191 -21.83 -10.11 -15.32
C PHE A 191 -20.68 -10.20 -16.33
N HIS A 192 -19.60 -9.47 -16.07
CA HIS A 192 -18.33 -9.74 -16.73
C HIS A 192 -17.59 -10.90 -16.03
N VAL A 193 -16.70 -11.57 -16.74
CA VAL A 193 -15.89 -12.67 -16.21
C VAL A 193 -14.51 -12.16 -15.81
N ILE A 194 -14.15 -12.38 -14.55
CA ILE A 194 -12.74 -12.33 -14.12
C ILE A 194 -12.17 -13.74 -14.29
N ALA A 195 -11.42 -13.96 -15.36
CA ALA A 195 -10.85 -15.27 -15.67
C ALA A 195 -9.65 -15.57 -14.77
N ARG A 196 -9.64 -16.74 -14.12
CA ARG A 196 -8.59 -17.11 -13.15
C ARG A 196 -7.80 -18.37 -13.51
N PRO A 197 -7.13 -18.39 -14.69
CA PRO A 197 -6.40 -19.56 -15.13
C PRO A 197 -5.19 -19.85 -14.23
N SER A 198 -4.89 -21.13 -14.05
CA SER A 198 -3.67 -21.63 -13.39
C SER A 198 -2.56 -21.95 -14.40
N ASN A 199 -1.34 -22.13 -13.90
CA ASN A 199 -0.22 -22.56 -14.75
C ASN A 199 -0.14 -24.09 -14.93
N PHE A 200 0.50 -24.53 -16.01
CA PHE A 200 0.73 -25.95 -16.31
C PHE A 200 2.12 -26.41 -15.87
N ASN A 201 2.22 -27.68 -15.47
CA ASN A 201 3.52 -28.32 -15.29
C ASN A 201 4.20 -28.51 -16.65
N LYS A 202 5.38 -27.89 -16.84
CA LYS A 202 6.10 -27.83 -18.14
C LYS A 202 5.26 -27.19 -19.26
N CYS A 203 4.58 -26.08 -18.94
CA CYS A 203 3.76 -25.32 -19.88
C CYS A 203 4.46 -25.05 -21.22
N THR A 204 3.78 -25.37 -22.32
CA THR A 204 4.18 -25.10 -23.70
C THR A 204 3.40 -23.92 -24.28
N GLU A 205 3.82 -23.38 -25.42
CA GLU A 205 3.09 -22.28 -26.08
C GLU A 205 1.67 -22.69 -26.48
N ASP A 206 1.48 -23.93 -26.92
CA ASP A 206 0.17 -24.47 -27.30
C ASP A 206 -0.79 -24.58 -26.10
N ASP A 207 -0.26 -24.87 -24.91
CA ASP A 207 -1.07 -24.88 -23.68
C ASP A 207 -1.58 -23.47 -23.35
N VAL A 208 -0.70 -22.46 -23.46
CA VAL A 208 -1.07 -21.06 -23.25
C VAL A 208 -2.15 -20.64 -24.25
N LYS A 209 -1.94 -20.92 -25.54
CA LYS A 209 -2.91 -20.61 -26.61
C LYS A 209 -4.25 -21.29 -26.39
N ALA A 210 -4.26 -22.53 -25.91
CA ALA A 210 -5.49 -23.26 -25.60
C ALA A 210 -6.31 -22.56 -24.51
N VAL A 211 -5.66 -22.05 -23.45
CA VAL A 211 -6.35 -21.28 -22.40
C VAL A 211 -6.95 -19.99 -22.97
N PHE A 212 -6.19 -19.18 -23.70
CA PHE A 212 -6.72 -17.93 -24.26
C PHE A 212 -7.79 -18.16 -25.32
N LYS A 213 -7.69 -19.23 -26.10
CA LYS A 213 -8.74 -19.63 -27.05
C LYS A 213 -10.06 -19.95 -26.34
N ARG A 214 -10.01 -20.54 -25.14
CA ARG A 214 -11.19 -20.81 -24.30
C ARG A 214 -11.92 -19.53 -23.87
N LEU A 215 -11.20 -18.40 -23.82
CA LEU A 215 -11.76 -17.08 -23.49
C LEU A 215 -12.38 -16.36 -24.69
N ASP A 216 -12.17 -16.86 -25.91
CA ASP A 216 -12.68 -16.21 -27.13
C ASP A 216 -14.22 -16.23 -27.15
N GLY A 217 -14.83 -15.07 -27.43
CA GLY A 217 -16.28 -14.90 -27.43
C GLY A 217 -16.90 -14.66 -26.05
N MET A 218 -16.10 -14.69 -24.98
CA MET A 218 -16.53 -14.31 -23.63
C MET A 218 -16.30 -12.82 -23.36
N ASP A 219 -17.05 -12.29 -22.41
CA ASP A 219 -16.95 -10.90 -21.94
C ASP A 219 -16.03 -10.87 -20.71
N ILE A 220 -14.73 -10.89 -20.98
CA ILE A 220 -13.69 -10.93 -19.94
C ILE A 220 -13.36 -9.49 -19.53
N SER A 221 -13.54 -9.16 -18.25
CA SER A 221 -13.11 -7.88 -17.70
C SER A 221 -11.60 -7.90 -17.43
N GLU A 222 -11.11 -8.89 -16.68
CA GLU A 222 -9.70 -9.04 -16.32
C GLU A 222 -9.26 -10.50 -16.21
N VAL A 223 -7.95 -10.72 -16.32
CA VAL A 223 -7.31 -12.00 -16.01
C VAL A 223 -6.56 -11.89 -14.68
N VAL A 224 -6.88 -12.78 -13.73
CA VAL A 224 -6.22 -12.86 -12.42
C VAL A 224 -5.68 -14.27 -12.22
N PHE A 225 -4.39 -14.47 -12.50
CA PHE A 225 -3.77 -15.79 -12.42
C PHE A 225 -3.89 -16.43 -11.03
N SER A 226 -4.11 -17.74 -11.03
CA SER A 226 -4.25 -18.56 -9.83
C SER A 226 -2.94 -19.28 -9.47
N GLY A 227 -2.71 -19.50 -8.17
CA GLY A 227 -1.54 -20.22 -7.67
C GLY A 227 -0.28 -19.36 -7.54
N SER A 228 0.88 -20.02 -7.33
CA SER A 228 2.16 -19.34 -7.09
C SER A 228 2.91 -18.93 -8.36
N GLN A 229 2.35 -19.20 -9.54
CA GLN A 229 2.96 -18.90 -10.84
C GLN A 229 1.89 -18.41 -11.80
N VAL A 230 2.26 -17.47 -12.66
CA VAL A 230 1.38 -17.06 -13.78
C VAL A 230 1.42 -18.10 -14.89
N LEU A 231 0.40 -18.09 -15.76
CA LEU A 231 0.36 -18.96 -16.93
C LEU A 231 1.58 -18.72 -17.84
N GLY A 232 2.27 -19.81 -18.20
CA GLY A 232 3.45 -19.76 -19.06
C GLY A 232 4.77 -19.50 -18.33
N ALA A 233 4.77 -19.38 -16.99
CA ALA A 233 5.99 -19.16 -16.21
C ALA A 233 7.13 -20.15 -16.59
N ASN A 234 8.36 -19.62 -16.65
CA ASN A 234 9.63 -20.26 -17.04
C ASN A 234 9.90 -20.44 -18.54
N LYS A 235 8.91 -20.82 -19.37
CA LYS A 235 9.17 -21.21 -20.77
C LYS A 235 8.32 -20.52 -21.83
N SER A 236 7.11 -20.08 -21.49
CA SER A 236 6.11 -19.62 -22.48
C SER A 236 5.50 -18.27 -22.09
N LEU A 237 6.18 -17.49 -21.24
CA LEU A 237 5.71 -16.17 -20.77
C LEU A 237 5.47 -15.19 -21.91
N GLN A 238 6.32 -15.23 -22.95
CA GLN A 238 6.17 -14.35 -24.11
C GLN A 238 4.84 -14.63 -24.84
N THR A 239 4.47 -15.91 -24.99
CA THR A 239 3.17 -16.29 -25.55
C THR A 239 2.03 -15.72 -24.71
N THR A 240 2.10 -15.81 -23.37
CA THR A 240 1.08 -15.22 -22.50
C THR A 240 0.95 -13.71 -22.71
N ILE A 241 2.08 -13.00 -22.82
CA ILE A 241 2.11 -11.56 -23.09
C ILE A 241 1.46 -11.24 -24.45
N ASP A 242 1.79 -12.00 -25.49
CA ASP A 242 1.31 -11.78 -26.84
C ASP A 242 -0.20 -12.05 -26.96
N GLU A 243 -0.69 -13.13 -26.35
CA GLU A 243 -2.12 -13.48 -26.32
C GLU A 243 -2.95 -12.45 -25.53
N MET A 244 -2.43 -11.93 -24.41
CA MET A 244 -3.08 -10.86 -23.65
C MET A 244 -3.13 -9.55 -24.43
N LYS A 245 -2.05 -9.18 -25.13
CA LYS A 245 -2.02 -7.98 -25.99
C LYS A 245 -2.98 -8.09 -27.16
N ALA A 246 -3.01 -9.25 -27.83
CA ALA A 246 -3.87 -9.50 -28.97
C ALA A 246 -5.36 -9.31 -28.62
N ARG A 247 -5.74 -9.66 -27.38
CA ARG A 247 -7.10 -9.52 -26.86
C ARG A 247 -7.33 -8.25 -26.03
N ASN A 248 -6.32 -7.38 -25.90
CA ASN A 248 -6.38 -6.16 -25.10
C ASN A 248 -6.82 -6.39 -23.64
N LEU A 249 -6.40 -7.53 -23.06
CA LEU A 249 -6.80 -7.95 -21.70
C LEU A 249 -6.02 -7.20 -20.62
N ASN A 250 -6.72 -6.88 -19.54
CA ASN A 250 -6.12 -6.35 -18.32
C ASN A 250 -5.69 -7.49 -17.39
N MET A 251 -4.61 -7.28 -16.64
CA MET A 251 -4.13 -8.22 -15.61
C MET A 251 -4.42 -7.65 -14.22
N GLY A 252 -5.19 -8.39 -13.42
CA GLY A 252 -5.40 -8.05 -12.02
C GLY A 252 -4.34 -8.69 -11.12
N LEU A 253 -3.74 -7.88 -10.25
CA LEU A 253 -2.72 -8.31 -9.29
C LEU A 253 -3.22 -8.22 -7.86
N ILE A 254 -3.14 -9.34 -7.15
CA ILE A 254 -3.66 -9.47 -5.78
C ILE A 254 -2.71 -8.79 -4.80
N GLU A 255 -3.22 -7.86 -3.99
CA GLU A 255 -2.43 -7.24 -2.92
C GLU A 255 -1.96 -8.28 -1.90
N GLY A 256 -0.71 -8.17 -1.44
CA GLY A 256 -0.18 -9.05 -0.42
C GLY A 256 -0.90 -8.90 0.93
N VAL A 257 -0.89 -9.96 1.76
CA VAL A 257 -1.54 -9.98 3.09
C VAL A 257 -1.01 -8.86 4.01
N THR A 258 0.26 -8.47 3.84
CA THR A 258 0.89 -7.35 4.56
C THR A 258 0.46 -5.97 4.07
N GLN A 259 -0.45 -5.91 3.08
CA GLN A 259 -0.93 -4.69 2.45
C GLN A 259 0.22 -3.85 1.89
N LEU A 260 1.21 -4.53 1.32
CA LEU A 260 2.39 -3.98 0.70
C LEU A 260 2.72 -4.81 -0.54
N GLN A 261 2.76 -4.15 -1.69
CA GLN A 261 2.98 -4.80 -2.97
C GLN A 261 1.98 -5.94 -3.21
N PHE A 262 2.35 -6.88 -4.08
CA PHE A 262 1.49 -7.97 -4.53
C PHE A 262 1.87 -9.30 -3.90
N TYR A 263 0.91 -10.22 -3.89
CA TYR A 263 1.19 -11.64 -3.71
C TYR A 263 2.18 -12.09 -4.77
N LYS A 264 3.30 -12.69 -4.35
CA LYS A 264 4.38 -13.04 -5.28
C LYS A 264 3.99 -14.26 -6.11
N GLN A 265 3.93 -14.06 -7.42
CA GLN A 265 3.76 -15.12 -8.40
C GLN A 265 4.95 -15.10 -9.37
N ASP A 266 5.52 -16.26 -9.66
CA ASP A 266 6.61 -16.36 -10.65
C ASP A 266 6.11 -15.91 -12.02
N GLY A 267 6.86 -15.05 -12.71
CA GLY A 267 6.51 -14.52 -14.05
C GLY A 267 5.61 -13.28 -14.07
N MET A 268 5.09 -12.86 -12.91
CA MET A 268 4.15 -11.74 -12.80
C MET A 268 4.75 -10.39 -13.23
N GLU A 269 5.99 -10.09 -12.83
CA GLU A 269 6.64 -8.83 -13.17
C GLU A 269 6.97 -8.75 -14.66
N GLU A 270 7.35 -9.89 -15.27
CA GLU A 270 7.63 -10.02 -16.69
C GLU A 270 6.38 -9.82 -17.54
N ILE A 271 5.25 -10.44 -17.15
CA ILE A 271 3.97 -10.20 -17.84
C ILE A 271 3.60 -8.73 -17.72
N ALA A 272 3.64 -8.16 -16.51
CA ALA A 272 3.22 -6.77 -16.30
C ALA A 272 4.04 -5.77 -17.12
N LYS A 273 5.36 -5.97 -17.17
CA LYS A 273 6.25 -5.19 -18.03
C LYS A 273 5.98 -5.45 -19.53
N GLY A 274 5.67 -6.69 -19.87
CA GLY A 274 5.43 -7.15 -21.23
C GLY A 274 4.17 -6.54 -21.83
N ILE A 275 3.03 -6.65 -21.15
CA ILE A 275 1.73 -6.12 -21.61
C ILE A 275 1.63 -4.60 -21.48
N GLY A 276 2.37 -4.01 -20.55
CA GLY A 276 2.34 -2.58 -20.23
C GLY A 276 1.69 -2.32 -18.87
N TYR A 277 2.29 -1.43 -18.08
CA TYR A 277 1.77 -1.11 -16.74
C TYR A 277 0.39 -0.43 -16.77
N ASP A 278 -0.01 0.14 -17.90
CA ASP A 278 -1.35 0.69 -18.17
C ASP A 278 -2.45 -0.37 -18.37
N LYS A 279 -2.07 -1.65 -18.35
CA LYS A 279 -2.98 -2.81 -18.35
C LYS A 279 -3.02 -3.54 -17.02
N ILE A 280 -2.44 -2.96 -15.98
CA ILE A 280 -2.39 -3.55 -14.65
C ILE A 280 -3.43 -2.92 -13.75
N VAL A 281 -4.18 -3.78 -13.09
CA VAL A 281 -5.21 -3.42 -12.14
C VAL A 281 -4.85 -4.03 -10.78
N ARG A 282 -5.09 -3.27 -9.71
CA ARG A 282 -4.85 -3.76 -8.36
C ARG A 282 -6.13 -4.38 -7.80
N LEU A 283 -6.00 -5.62 -7.32
CA LEU A 283 -7.06 -6.39 -6.72
C LEU A 283 -6.85 -6.49 -5.21
N TYR A 284 -7.92 -6.30 -4.45
CA TYR A 284 -7.92 -6.57 -3.02
C TYR A 284 -9.01 -7.58 -2.66
N ALA A 285 -8.68 -8.47 -1.73
CA ALA A 285 -9.63 -9.35 -1.08
C ALA A 285 -9.33 -9.32 0.41
N ILE A 286 -10.36 -9.16 1.25
CA ILE A 286 -10.18 -9.31 2.69
C ILE A 286 -9.78 -10.77 2.96
N PRO A 287 -8.70 -11.04 3.73
CA PRO A 287 -8.25 -12.40 4.01
C PRO A 287 -9.37 -13.28 4.58
N LYS A 288 -9.41 -14.54 4.16
CA LYS A 288 -10.47 -15.51 4.54
C LYS A 288 -10.58 -15.71 6.06
N ASP A 289 -9.47 -15.62 6.79
CA ASP A 289 -9.45 -15.78 8.24
C ASP A 289 -9.89 -14.52 9.01
N GLU A 290 -9.99 -13.39 8.31
CA GLU A 290 -10.29 -12.08 8.88
C GLU A 290 -11.73 -11.66 8.58
N GLN A 291 -12.17 -11.79 7.32
CA GLN A 291 -13.46 -11.29 6.85
C GLN A 291 -14.66 -11.80 7.67
N PRO A 292 -14.78 -13.09 8.02
CA PRO A 292 -15.91 -13.59 8.83
C PRO A 292 -15.97 -13.04 10.26
N LYS A 293 -14.89 -12.42 10.75
CA LYS A 293 -14.82 -11.81 12.10
C LYS A 293 -15.23 -10.34 12.09
N LEU A 294 -15.32 -9.72 10.92
CA LEU A 294 -15.68 -8.32 10.76
C LEU A 294 -17.20 -8.16 10.72
N LYS A 295 -17.72 -7.13 11.39
CA LYS A 295 -19.09 -6.67 11.17
C LYS A 295 -19.20 -6.08 9.77
N ILE A 296 -20.38 -6.18 9.14
CA ILE A 296 -20.65 -5.63 7.80
C ILE A 296 -20.17 -4.18 7.71
N SER A 297 -20.60 -3.30 8.62
CA SER A 297 -20.23 -1.88 8.59
C SER A 297 -18.70 -1.64 8.62
N THR A 298 -17.97 -2.45 9.37
CA THR A 298 -16.49 -2.37 9.45
C THR A 298 -15.84 -2.90 8.16
N ALA A 299 -16.43 -3.89 7.50
CA ALA A 299 -15.97 -4.36 6.20
C ALA A 299 -16.23 -3.31 5.10
N VAL A 300 -17.42 -2.70 5.10
CA VAL A 300 -17.82 -1.62 4.18
C VAL A 300 -16.88 -0.41 4.29
N GLU A 301 -16.63 0.10 5.51
CA GLU A 301 -15.67 1.19 5.75
C GLU A 301 -14.26 0.83 5.25
N ARG A 302 -13.86 -0.44 5.38
CA ARG A 302 -12.55 -0.90 4.92
C ARG A 302 -12.43 -0.86 3.40
N TRP A 303 -13.48 -1.16 2.64
CA TRP A 303 -13.47 -1.05 1.17
C TRP A 303 -13.32 0.41 0.74
N ALA A 304 -14.15 1.31 1.28
CA ALA A 304 -14.03 2.75 1.01
C ALA A 304 -12.61 3.28 1.27
N ASN A 305 -12.04 2.95 2.44
CA ASN A 305 -10.67 3.32 2.78
C ASN A 305 -9.63 2.67 1.84
N THR A 306 -9.87 1.45 1.38
CA THR A 306 -8.93 0.73 0.52
C THR A 306 -8.82 1.38 -0.85
N ASP A 307 -9.95 1.74 -1.44
CA ASP A 307 -10.02 2.28 -2.80
C ASP A 307 -9.50 3.71 -2.88
N GLU A 308 -9.80 4.48 -1.85
CA GLU A 308 -9.34 5.86 -1.69
C GLU A 308 -7.86 5.95 -1.32
N GLU A 309 -7.41 5.17 -0.34
CA GLU A 309 -6.05 5.31 0.18
C GLU A 309 -5.01 4.51 -0.61
N ARG A 310 -5.43 3.44 -1.30
CA ARG A 310 -4.52 2.47 -1.92
C ARG A 310 -4.75 2.27 -3.41
N ASN A 311 -5.70 2.96 -4.03
CA ASN A 311 -5.98 2.85 -5.46
C ASN A 311 -6.26 1.40 -5.92
N ILE A 312 -7.06 0.67 -5.15
CA ILE A 312 -7.61 -0.61 -5.58
C ILE A 312 -8.77 -0.36 -6.54
N ARG A 313 -8.88 -1.21 -7.58
CA ARG A 313 -9.93 -1.09 -8.60
C ARG A 313 -10.67 -2.39 -8.86
N ILE A 314 -10.21 -3.51 -8.31
CA ILE A 314 -10.99 -4.75 -8.23
C ILE A 314 -11.16 -5.08 -6.76
N ASP A 315 -12.39 -4.98 -6.30
CA ASP A 315 -12.79 -5.45 -4.99
C ASP A 315 -13.34 -6.86 -5.14
N LEU A 316 -12.58 -7.85 -4.66
CA LEU A 316 -13.04 -9.23 -4.64
C LEU A 316 -13.69 -9.51 -3.29
N LEU A 317 -14.98 -9.25 -3.20
CA LEU A 317 -15.82 -9.52 -2.05
C LEU A 317 -16.02 -11.03 -1.93
N ARG A 318 -15.78 -11.56 -0.74
CA ARG A 318 -16.18 -12.92 -0.37
C ARG A 318 -17.56 -12.86 0.27
N ILE A 319 -18.32 -13.95 0.22
CA ILE A 319 -19.53 -14.08 1.02
C ILE A 319 -19.20 -14.25 2.50
N TYR A 320 -20.11 -13.86 3.38
CA TYR A 320 -20.14 -14.27 4.77
C TYR A 320 -20.69 -15.69 4.88
N ASP A 321 -20.02 -16.52 5.67
CA ASP A 321 -20.44 -17.90 5.93
C ASP A 321 -21.51 -18.02 7.03
N LYS A 322 -21.79 -16.95 7.76
CA LYS A 322 -22.75 -16.93 8.88
C LYS A 322 -23.68 -15.72 8.77
N PRO A 323 -24.97 -15.89 9.09
CA PRO A 323 -25.89 -14.77 9.11
C PRO A 323 -25.52 -13.76 10.20
N SER A 324 -25.71 -12.48 9.89
CA SER A 324 -25.70 -11.42 10.89
C SER A 324 -26.95 -11.49 11.79
N PRO A 325 -26.91 -10.92 13.02
CA PRO A 325 -28.06 -10.95 13.92
C PRO A 325 -29.33 -10.40 13.25
N ASN A 326 -30.43 -11.17 13.32
CA ASN A 326 -31.74 -10.85 12.75
C ASN A 326 -31.80 -10.78 11.21
N MET A 327 -30.86 -11.42 10.51
CA MET A 327 -30.85 -11.50 9.04
C MET A 327 -30.66 -12.95 8.59
N SER A 328 -31.14 -13.31 7.41
CA SER A 328 -30.73 -14.55 6.73
C SER A 328 -29.30 -14.45 6.19
N LEU A 329 -28.72 -15.57 5.73
CA LEU A 329 -27.40 -15.53 5.08
C LEU A 329 -27.47 -14.74 3.77
N MET A 330 -28.56 -14.90 3.02
CA MET A 330 -28.80 -14.14 1.79
C MET A 330 -28.88 -12.65 2.08
N GLU A 331 -29.71 -12.23 3.04
CA GLU A 331 -29.86 -10.82 3.42
C GLU A 331 -28.52 -10.22 3.88
N THR A 332 -27.76 -10.97 4.68
CA THR A 332 -26.44 -10.55 5.18
C THR A 332 -25.49 -10.21 4.03
N ASN A 333 -25.42 -11.09 3.03
CA ASN A 333 -24.52 -10.93 1.89
C ASN A 333 -24.99 -9.84 0.92
N MET A 334 -26.29 -9.78 0.62
CA MET A 334 -26.83 -8.74 -0.26
C MET A 334 -26.70 -7.35 0.36
N GLN A 335 -26.93 -7.22 1.66
CA GLN A 335 -26.73 -5.97 2.39
C GLN A 335 -25.24 -5.56 2.36
N TYR A 336 -24.33 -6.51 2.57
CA TYR A 336 -22.89 -6.24 2.52
C TYR A 336 -22.43 -5.75 1.13
N PHE A 337 -22.90 -6.39 0.06
CA PHE A 337 -22.61 -5.96 -1.31
C PHE A 337 -23.18 -4.58 -1.59
N LYS A 338 -24.45 -4.37 -1.26
CA LYS A 338 -25.15 -3.10 -1.48
C LYS A 338 -24.54 -1.94 -0.69
N ASP A 339 -24.24 -2.13 0.59
CA ASP A 339 -23.62 -1.09 1.41
C ASP A 339 -22.21 -0.74 0.90
N THR A 340 -21.48 -1.72 0.39
CA THR A 340 -20.17 -1.51 -0.23
C THR A 340 -20.31 -0.72 -1.54
N HIS A 341 -21.28 -1.08 -2.38
CA HIS A 341 -21.61 -0.31 -3.59
C HIS A 341 -21.98 1.14 -3.25
N ASP A 342 -22.93 1.33 -2.34
CA ASP A 342 -23.50 2.64 -2.02
C ASP A 342 -22.48 3.58 -1.39
N ILE A 343 -21.60 3.08 -0.50
CA ILE A 343 -20.53 3.91 0.08
C ILE A 343 -19.51 4.36 -0.98
N LEU A 344 -19.14 3.47 -1.91
CA LEU A 344 -18.16 3.79 -2.96
C LEU A 344 -18.74 4.78 -3.97
N VAL A 345 -20.00 4.61 -4.37
CA VAL A 345 -20.70 5.60 -5.21
C VAL A 345 -20.85 6.94 -4.49
N ALA A 346 -21.18 6.94 -3.19
CA ALA A 346 -21.25 8.16 -2.39
C ALA A 346 -19.89 8.89 -2.30
N HIS A 347 -18.78 8.15 -2.34
CA HIS A 347 -17.43 8.69 -2.39
C HIS A 347 -17.01 9.15 -3.79
N GLY A 348 -17.87 8.97 -4.81
CA GLY A 348 -17.68 9.44 -6.18
C GLY A 348 -16.99 8.45 -7.11
N TYR A 349 -17.06 7.16 -6.81
CA TYR A 349 -16.65 6.10 -7.73
C TYR A 349 -17.78 5.70 -8.66
N THR A 350 -17.42 5.17 -9.83
CA THR A 350 -18.36 4.55 -10.78
C THR A 350 -18.10 3.06 -10.83
N VAL A 351 -19.15 2.24 -10.90
CA VAL A 351 -19.02 0.78 -10.88
C VAL A 351 -19.07 0.20 -12.30
N GLY A 352 -18.16 -0.71 -12.64
CA GLY A 352 -18.02 -1.37 -13.94
C GLY A 352 -16.69 -2.12 -14.04
N PRO A 353 -16.24 -2.55 -15.24
CA PRO A 353 -14.91 -3.13 -15.42
C PRO A 353 -13.82 -2.21 -14.85
N ALA A 354 -12.78 -2.79 -14.27
CA ALA A 354 -11.87 -2.03 -13.44
C ALA A 354 -11.04 -1.03 -14.26
N GLY A 355 -10.96 0.21 -13.77
CA GLY A 355 -10.15 1.25 -14.38
C GLY A 355 -8.65 0.94 -14.28
N THR A 356 -7.90 1.30 -15.32
CA THR A 356 -6.43 1.26 -15.31
C THR A 356 -5.84 2.66 -15.25
N PHE A 357 -4.60 2.76 -14.77
CA PHE A 357 -3.86 4.01 -14.90
C PHE A 357 -3.39 4.20 -16.34
N ALA A 358 -3.60 5.41 -16.88
CA ALA A 358 -2.87 5.82 -18.07
C ALA A 358 -1.36 5.78 -17.79
N SER A 359 -0.58 5.34 -18.77
CA SER A 359 0.88 5.27 -18.65
C SER A 359 1.45 6.66 -18.33
N PHE A 360 1.95 6.83 -17.11
CA PHE A 360 2.43 8.11 -16.59
C PHE A 360 3.93 8.06 -16.30
N TYR A 361 4.68 8.75 -17.16
CA TYR A 361 6.13 8.94 -17.03
C TYR A 361 6.48 10.41 -17.21
N PRO A 362 6.67 11.15 -16.10
CA PRO A 362 7.07 12.56 -16.14
C PRO A 362 8.28 12.84 -17.03
N SER A 363 8.24 14.00 -17.70
CA SER A 363 9.32 14.49 -18.54
C SER A 363 10.68 14.44 -17.83
N LYS A 364 11.68 13.85 -18.50
CA LYS A 364 13.07 13.78 -18.00
C LYS A 364 13.65 15.16 -17.68
N TYR A 365 13.20 16.21 -18.38
CA TYR A 365 13.64 17.59 -18.14
C TYR A 365 13.06 18.15 -16.84
N LEU A 366 11.77 17.95 -16.59
CA LEU A 366 11.15 18.34 -15.32
C LEU A 366 11.81 17.59 -14.16
N ARG A 367 12.03 16.29 -14.30
CA ARG A 367 12.75 15.50 -13.28
C ARG A 367 14.17 16.01 -13.05
N ALA A 368 14.90 16.40 -14.09
CA ALA A 368 16.23 16.97 -13.93
C ALA A 368 16.20 18.30 -13.14
N LEU A 369 15.18 19.14 -13.33
CA LEU A 369 14.98 20.35 -12.51
C LEU A 369 14.68 20.02 -11.04
N VAL A 370 13.89 18.97 -10.79
CA VAL A 370 13.68 18.45 -9.43
C VAL A 370 15.02 18.02 -8.82
N MET A 371 15.85 17.27 -9.55
CA MET A 371 17.18 16.86 -9.06
C MET A 371 18.09 18.05 -8.73
N ALA A 372 18.10 19.09 -9.56
CA ALA A 372 18.86 20.31 -9.32
C ALA A 372 18.40 21.00 -8.02
N GLY A 373 17.09 21.07 -7.78
CA GLY A 373 16.55 21.64 -6.56
C GLY A 373 16.91 20.85 -5.29
N VAL A 374 16.92 19.51 -5.36
CA VAL A 374 17.40 18.66 -4.25
C VAL A 374 18.89 18.90 -3.98
N ALA A 375 19.71 18.97 -5.04
CA ALA A 375 21.13 19.30 -4.91
C ALA A 375 21.35 20.67 -4.26
N ALA A 376 20.57 21.68 -4.66
CA ALA A 376 20.61 23.01 -4.05
C ALA A 376 20.20 22.98 -2.56
N ALA A 377 19.17 22.20 -2.19
CA ALA A 377 18.77 22.02 -0.80
C ALA A 377 19.87 21.34 0.05
N ALA A 378 20.56 20.34 -0.51
CA ALA A 378 21.67 19.67 0.16
C ALA A 378 22.83 20.64 0.44
N VAL A 379 23.23 21.43 -0.57
CA VAL A 379 24.28 22.45 -0.39
C VAL A 379 23.85 23.54 0.58
N LEU A 380 22.59 23.98 0.51
CA LEU A 380 22.04 24.95 1.44
C LEU A 380 22.12 24.43 2.89
N TYR A 381 21.68 23.20 3.13
CA TYR A 381 21.78 22.58 4.45
C TYR A 381 23.24 22.51 4.95
N LEU A 382 24.17 22.01 4.12
CA LEU A 382 25.59 21.96 4.48
C LEU A 382 26.14 23.35 4.81
N SER A 383 25.74 24.38 4.06
CA SER A 383 26.15 25.76 4.32
C SER A 383 25.62 26.32 5.64
N LEU A 384 24.50 25.80 6.16
CA LEU A 384 23.89 26.24 7.43
C LEU A 384 24.39 25.48 8.66
N VAL A 385 25.15 24.40 8.43
CA VAL A 385 25.74 23.56 9.49
C VAL A 385 27.27 23.72 9.55
N ILE A 386 27.92 23.98 8.41
CA ILE A 386 29.37 24.17 8.31
C ILE A 386 29.66 25.67 8.17
N PRO A 387 30.13 26.38 9.23
CA PRO A 387 30.34 27.84 9.18
C PRO A 387 31.32 28.28 8.10
N ALA A 388 32.38 27.50 7.88
CA ALA A 388 33.38 27.78 6.84
C ALA A 388 32.78 27.71 5.42
N LEU A 389 31.73 26.92 5.22
CA LEU A 389 31.01 26.84 3.95
C LEU A 389 29.98 27.96 3.82
N ASN A 390 29.37 28.43 4.92
CA ASN A 390 28.40 29.53 4.90
C ASN A 390 28.97 30.81 4.28
N THR A 391 30.21 31.14 4.59
CA THR A 391 30.89 32.35 4.11
C THR A 391 31.52 32.18 2.73
N ALA A 392 31.81 30.95 2.31
CA ALA A 392 32.51 30.66 1.06
C ALA A 392 31.55 30.41 -0.12
N VAL A 393 30.93 31.49 -0.64
CA VAL A 393 29.94 31.43 -1.74
C VAL A 393 30.45 30.67 -2.98
N LYS A 394 31.73 30.85 -3.36
CA LYS A 394 32.33 30.12 -4.49
C LYS A 394 32.35 28.60 -4.27
N LYS A 395 32.62 28.15 -3.04
CA LYS A 395 32.62 26.73 -2.68
C LYS A 395 31.21 26.15 -2.68
N GLN A 396 30.20 26.93 -2.29
CA GLN A 396 28.80 26.51 -2.39
C GLN A 396 28.39 26.26 -3.84
N TRP A 397 28.72 27.17 -4.76
CA TRP A 397 28.42 26.99 -6.18
C TRP A 397 29.18 25.81 -6.80
N LEU A 398 30.45 25.61 -6.43
CA LEU A 398 31.21 24.45 -6.87
C LEU A 398 30.55 23.13 -6.42
N LEU A 399 30.18 23.02 -5.14
CA LEU A 399 29.49 21.85 -4.61
C LEU A 399 28.12 21.65 -5.27
N PHE A 400 27.39 22.74 -5.53
CA PHE A 400 26.12 22.68 -6.23
C PHE A 400 26.27 22.12 -7.63
N VAL A 401 27.25 22.61 -8.42
CA VAL A 401 27.49 22.10 -9.78
C VAL A 401 27.83 20.62 -9.74
N ILE A 402 28.69 20.18 -8.81
CA ILE A 402 29.04 18.76 -8.66
C ILE A 402 27.79 17.92 -8.34
N PHE A 403 27.03 18.29 -7.31
CA PHE A 403 25.85 17.54 -6.90
C PHE A 403 24.75 17.56 -7.96
N ALA A 404 24.53 18.70 -8.62
CA ALA A 404 23.55 18.83 -9.69
C ALA A 404 23.92 17.96 -10.89
N LEU A 405 25.19 17.95 -11.32
CA LEU A 405 25.65 17.08 -12.42
C LEU A 405 25.49 15.59 -12.05
N CYS A 406 25.92 15.19 -10.85
CA CYS A 406 25.75 13.82 -10.37
C CYS A 406 24.27 13.40 -10.31
N ALA A 407 23.36 14.33 -10.01
CA ALA A 407 21.94 14.04 -9.88
C ALA A 407 21.19 14.09 -11.23
N MET A 408 21.50 15.05 -12.09
CA MET A 408 20.79 15.32 -13.34
C MET A 408 21.24 14.41 -14.50
N VAL A 409 22.54 14.17 -14.64
CA VAL A 409 23.08 13.42 -15.79
C VAL A 409 22.47 12.01 -15.90
N PRO A 410 22.37 11.21 -14.82
CA PRO A 410 21.74 9.89 -14.90
C PRO A 410 20.26 9.94 -15.29
N ILE A 411 19.53 10.99 -14.89
CA ILE A 411 18.11 11.17 -15.27
C ILE A 411 18.02 11.46 -16.77
N LEU A 412 18.85 12.37 -17.29
CA LEU A 412 18.84 12.76 -18.70
C LEU A 412 19.29 11.62 -19.61
N MET A 413 20.16 10.73 -19.13
CA MET A 413 20.61 9.50 -19.81
C MET A 413 19.62 8.33 -19.68
N GLY A 414 18.54 8.46 -18.90
CA GLY A 414 17.53 7.41 -18.72
C GLY A 414 17.89 6.31 -17.71
N THR A 415 19.04 6.39 -17.04
CA THR A 415 19.53 5.38 -16.05
C THR A 415 19.29 5.81 -14.60
N GLY A 416 18.46 6.82 -14.38
CA GLY A 416 18.31 7.50 -13.09
C GLY A 416 17.43 6.82 -12.03
N ALA A 417 17.13 5.52 -12.10
CA ALA A 417 16.25 4.88 -11.13
C ALA A 417 16.76 5.01 -9.67
N LYS A 418 18.05 4.74 -9.44
CA LYS A 418 18.65 4.83 -8.09
C LYS A 418 18.76 6.28 -7.59
N ILE A 419 19.09 7.22 -8.49
CA ILE A 419 19.25 8.62 -8.10
C ILE A 419 17.92 9.26 -7.70
N ARG A 420 16.79 8.82 -8.31
CA ARG A 420 15.44 9.21 -7.89
C ARG A 420 15.12 8.83 -6.45
N VAL A 421 15.44 7.59 -6.06
CA VAL A 421 15.23 7.12 -4.68
C VAL A 421 16.10 7.90 -3.71
N LEU A 422 17.37 8.17 -4.07
CA LEU A 422 18.25 9.00 -3.25
C LEU A 422 17.74 10.43 -3.13
N ALA A 423 17.23 11.02 -4.21
CA ALA A 423 16.66 12.36 -4.21
C ALA A 423 15.37 12.44 -3.39
N ALA A 424 14.51 11.41 -3.46
CA ALA A 424 13.33 11.28 -2.62
C ALA A 424 13.71 11.19 -1.13
N LEU A 425 14.72 10.38 -0.80
CA LEU A 425 15.26 10.28 0.57
C LEU A 425 15.86 11.62 1.02
N ALA A 426 16.68 12.28 0.20
CA ALA A 426 17.23 13.59 0.52
C ALA A 426 16.11 14.61 0.74
N SER A 427 15.07 14.60 -0.09
CA SER A 427 13.92 15.51 0.02
C SER A 427 13.12 15.27 1.30
N ALA A 428 12.89 13.99 1.64
CA ALA A 428 12.22 13.58 2.86
C ALA A 428 12.88 14.11 4.14
N ASN A 429 14.18 14.37 4.10
CA ASN A 429 14.98 14.68 5.27
C ASN A 429 15.48 16.13 5.31
N LEU A 430 15.96 16.66 4.20
CA LEU A 430 16.58 17.98 4.14
C LEU A 430 15.56 19.09 4.28
N PHE A 431 14.39 19.01 3.62
CA PHE A 431 13.39 20.08 3.67
C PHE A 431 12.73 20.25 5.04
N PRO A 432 12.26 19.21 5.74
CA PRO A 432 11.74 19.39 7.11
C PRO A 432 12.84 19.88 8.06
N ALA A 433 14.10 19.43 7.88
CA ALA A 433 15.22 19.94 8.66
C ALA A 433 15.48 21.44 8.38
N LEU A 434 15.55 21.84 7.11
CA LEU A 434 15.73 23.23 6.68
C LEU A 434 14.59 24.13 7.18
N ALA A 435 13.35 23.64 7.17
CA ALA A 435 12.18 24.35 7.67
C ALA A 435 12.28 24.64 9.17
N VAL A 436 12.69 23.65 9.96
CA VAL A 436 12.91 23.82 11.41
C VAL A 436 14.11 24.74 11.66
N ILE A 437 15.22 24.57 10.93
CA ILE A 437 16.42 25.41 11.05
C ILE A 437 16.10 26.88 10.76
N PHE A 438 15.33 27.14 9.70
CA PHE A 438 14.84 28.48 9.39
C PHE A 438 14.05 29.09 10.54
N GLN A 439 13.19 28.31 11.19
CA GLN A 439 12.44 28.79 12.34
C GLN A 439 13.34 29.04 13.56
N LEU A 440 14.37 28.21 13.78
CA LEU A 440 15.37 28.41 14.84
C LEU A 440 16.18 29.70 14.63
N ASP A 441 16.59 30.01 13.39
CA ASP A 441 17.30 31.26 13.10
C ASP A 441 16.37 32.46 13.23
N ARG A 442 15.10 32.36 12.78
CA ARG A 442 14.09 33.40 12.96
C ARG A 442 13.86 33.76 14.44
N ILE A 443 13.69 32.77 15.33
CA ILE A 443 13.46 33.05 16.76
C ILE A 443 14.70 33.65 17.42
N ARG A 444 15.92 33.29 16.99
CA ARG A 444 17.17 33.90 17.49
C ARG A 444 17.23 35.39 17.19
N HIS A 445 16.78 35.83 16.02
CA HIS A 445 16.71 37.26 15.67
C HIS A 445 15.60 38.03 16.41
N LEU A 446 14.59 37.34 16.94
CA LEU A 446 13.48 37.93 17.70
C LEU A 446 13.74 38.00 19.21
N ARG A 447 14.77 37.29 19.70
CA ARG A 447 15.07 37.08 21.12
C ARG A 447 15.17 38.37 21.95
N ASP A 448 15.83 39.39 21.39
CA ASP A 448 16.17 40.61 22.15
C ASP A 448 15.14 41.72 22.01
N LYS A 449 14.06 41.50 21.24
CA LYS A 449 13.18 42.59 20.82
C LYS A 449 11.80 42.60 21.49
N ILE A 450 11.28 41.47 22.00
CA ILE A 450 9.87 41.42 22.46
C ILE A 450 9.63 40.37 23.58
N THR A 451 9.12 40.80 24.73
CA THR A 451 8.38 39.94 25.66
C THR A 451 6.93 39.82 25.16
N LEU A 452 6.58 38.67 24.60
CA LEU A 452 5.23 38.45 24.05
C LEU A 452 4.24 38.08 25.16
N GLY A 453 3.11 38.79 25.23
CA GLY A 453 1.95 38.33 25.98
C GLY A 453 1.43 36.99 25.43
N PHE A 454 0.74 36.21 26.25
CA PHE A 454 0.32 34.83 25.93
C PHE A 454 -0.42 34.71 24.59
N GLY A 455 -1.40 35.58 24.32
CA GLY A 455 -2.15 35.57 23.05
C GLY A 455 -1.26 35.80 21.83
N LYS A 456 -0.33 36.78 21.89
CA LYS A 456 0.62 37.03 20.79
C LYS A 456 1.62 35.86 20.62
N MET A 457 2.03 35.23 21.71
CA MET A 457 2.89 34.03 21.68
C MET A 457 2.20 32.87 20.98
N LEU A 458 0.93 32.61 21.32
CA LEU A 458 0.12 31.57 20.70
C LEU A 458 -0.04 31.80 19.20
N ILE A 459 -0.45 33.01 18.79
CA ILE A 459 -0.60 33.37 17.37
C ILE A 459 0.74 33.23 16.63
N THR A 460 1.83 33.70 17.23
CA THR A 460 3.18 33.57 16.64
C THR A 460 3.57 32.10 16.47
N GLY A 461 3.23 31.25 17.45
CA GLY A 461 3.47 29.82 17.38
C GLY A 461 2.67 29.14 16.28
N ILE A 462 1.38 29.47 16.13
CA ILE A 462 0.52 28.93 15.07
C ILE A 462 1.04 29.35 13.69
N ILE A 463 1.37 30.63 13.51
CA ILE A 463 1.94 31.12 12.24
C ILE A 463 3.29 30.45 11.96
N ALA A 464 4.14 30.28 12.98
CA ALA A 464 5.40 29.57 12.82
C ALA A 464 5.19 28.12 12.37
N LEU A 465 4.22 27.41 12.96
CA LEU A 465 3.88 26.05 12.58
C LEU A 465 3.36 25.97 11.14
N LEU A 466 2.49 26.90 10.73
CA LEU A 466 1.99 26.97 9.34
C LEU A 466 3.11 27.24 8.34
N VAL A 467 4.02 28.17 8.66
CA VAL A 467 5.18 28.46 7.80
C VAL A 467 6.12 27.27 7.72
N THR A 468 6.48 26.65 8.85
CA THR A 468 7.31 25.43 8.85
C THR A 468 6.64 24.30 8.08
N GLY A 469 5.34 24.10 8.27
CA GLY A 469 4.56 23.12 7.51
C GLY A 469 4.61 23.38 6.01
N THR A 470 4.38 24.62 5.58
CA THR A 470 4.46 25.00 4.16
C THR A 470 5.85 24.73 3.57
N LEU A 471 6.92 25.04 4.31
CA LEU A 471 8.30 24.74 3.90
C LEU A 471 8.59 23.23 3.86
N SER A 472 8.04 22.45 4.79
CA SER A 472 8.13 20.98 4.76
C SER A 472 7.39 20.39 3.56
N TYR A 473 6.23 20.95 3.16
CA TYR A 473 5.49 20.52 1.97
C TYR A 473 6.27 20.71 0.66
N ILE A 474 7.23 21.64 0.61
CA ILE A 474 8.17 21.71 -0.51
C ILE A 474 8.90 20.37 -0.62
N GLY A 475 9.41 19.83 0.48
CA GLY A 475 10.02 18.50 0.52
C GLY A 475 9.08 17.37 0.08
N ALA A 476 7.81 17.45 0.46
CA ALA A 476 6.78 16.49 0.04
C ALA A 476 6.55 16.52 -1.48
N ALA A 477 6.48 17.71 -2.07
CA ALA A 477 6.34 17.89 -3.52
C ALA A 477 7.56 17.29 -4.26
N TYR A 478 8.79 17.59 -3.80
CA TYR A 478 10.02 17.05 -4.37
C TYR A 478 10.10 15.53 -4.25
N LEU A 479 9.70 14.98 -3.10
CA LEU A 479 9.66 13.54 -2.85
C LEU A 479 8.70 12.86 -3.82
N SER A 480 7.45 13.32 -3.85
CA SER A 480 6.41 12.78 -4.74
C SER A 480 6.87 12.87 -6.20
N ALA A 481 7.33 14.03 -6.65
CA ALA A 481 7.75 14.23 -8.04
C ALA A 481 8.97 13.39 -8.45
N SER A 482 9.84 13.04 -7.51
CA SER A 482 10.98 12.16 -7.77
C SER A 482 10.57 10.72 -8.07
N LEU A 483 9.43 10.26 -7.54
CA LEU A 483 8.94 8.88 -7.65
C LEU A 483 7.63 8.74 -8.44
N ALA A 484 7.10 9.83 -9.02
CA ALA A 484 5.78 9.88 -9.66
C ALA A 484 5.75 9.14 -11.02
N ASP A 485 5.81 7.81 -11.00
CA ASP A 485 5.71 6.95 -12.18
C ASP A 485 4.70 5.84 -11.92
N THR A 486 4.07 5.31 -12.99
CA THR A 486 3.08 4.22 -12.92
C THR A 486 3.56 3.04 -12.07
N GLU A 487 4.83 2.66 -12.18
CA GLU A 487 5.44 1.57 -11.39
C GLU A 487 5.39 1.80 -9.87
N TYR A 488 5.53 3.05 -9.42
CA TYR A 488 5.43 3.40 -8.01
C TYR A 488 3.98 3.59 -7.55
N LEU A 489 3.10 4.11 -8.43
CA LEU A 489 1.67 4.22 -8.14
C LEU A 489 1.02 2.84 -7.98
N LEU A 490 1.45 1.88 -8.79
CA LEU A 490 1.04 0.48 -8.73
C LEU A 490 1.80 -0.34 -7.67
N GLU A 491 2.80 0.21 -6.98
CA GLU A 491 3.65 -0.50 -5.99
C GLU A 491 4.52 -1.65 -6.51
N PHE A 492 4.78 -1.75 -7.83
CA PHE A 492 5.89 -2.58 -8.33
C PHE A 492 7.22 -2.11 -7.74
N GLN A 493 7.38 -0.79 -7.61
CA GLN A 493 8.48 -0.17 -6.89
C GLN A 493 7.95 0.54 -5.64
N ILE A 494 8.68 0.40 -4.53
CA ILE A 494 8.38 1.08 -3.27
C ILE A 494 9.54 1.98 -2.86
N PHE A 495 9.24 3.01 -2.07
CA PHE A 495 10.26 3.85 -1.48
C PHE A 495 11.09 3.07 -0.45
N ARG A 496 12.31 2.67 -0.85
CA ARG A 496 13.27 2.00 0.03
C ARG A 496 14.00 3.04 0.87
N GLY A 497 13.96 2.87 2.19
CA GLY A 497 14.60 3.80 3.14
C GLY A 497 13.63 4.60 4.01
N ILE A 498 12.33 4.28 3.99
CA ILE A 498 11.34 4.96 4.84
C ILE A 498 11.71 4.93 6.33
N LYS A 499 12.37 3.87 6.82
CA LYS A 499 12.85 3.82 8.21
C LYS A 499 13.89 4.90 8.53
N LEU A 500 14.71 5.30 7.56
CA LEU A 500 15.71 6.35 7.75
C LEU A 500 15.06 7.73 7.87
N THR A 501 13.90 7.95 7.25
CA THR A 501 13.20 9.25 7.32
C THR A 501 12.65 9.54 8.72
N PHE A 502 12.56 8.53 9.60
CA PHE A 502 12.18 8.72 10.99
C PHE A 502 13.30 9.23 11.88
N VAL A 503 14.57 9.07 11.47
CA VAL A 503 15.73 9.32 12.34
C VAL A 503 16.58 10.44 11.78
N LEU A 504 16.80 10.43 10.47
CA LEU A 504 17.71 11.37 9.83
C LEU A 504 17.29 12.84 9.99
N PRO A 505 16.01 13.26 9.91
CA PRO A 505 15.66 14.67 10.13
C PRO A 505 16.00 15.14 11.54
N LEU A 506 15.83 14.27 12.55
CA LEU A 506 16.20 14.57 13.94
C LEU A 506 17.70 14.76 14.10
N ILE A 507 18.50 13.91 13.45
CA ILE A 507 19.96 14.05 13.44
C ILE A 507 20.35 15.37 12.78
N LEU A 508 19.77 15.68 11.62
CA LEU A 508 20.08 16.91 10.87
C LEU A 508 19.73 18.17 11.67
N VAL A 509 18.52 18.21 12.25
CA VAL A 509 18.09 19.31 13.13
C VAL A 509 18.94 19.36 14.39
N GLY A 510 19.29 18.20 14.97
CA GLY A 510 20.12 18.09 16.16
C GLY A 510 21.49 18.73 15.97
N ILE A 511 22.19 18.37 14.88
CA ILE A 511 23.48 18.97 14.50
C ILE A 511 23.32 20.49 14.30
N ALA A 512 22.28 20.91 13.58
CA ALA A 512 22.04 22.33 13.31
C ALA A 512 21.70 23.14 14.57
N PHE A 513 21.04 22.52 15.56
CA PHE A 513 20.71 23.11 16.85
C PHE A 513 21.96 23.31 17.71
N LEU A 514 22.80 22.28 17.86
CA LEU A 514 24.07 22.34 18.59
C LEU A 514 25.02 23.41 18.02
N GLN A 515 24.90 23.69 16.72
CA GLN A 515 25.67 24.75 16.07
C GLN A 515 25.15 26.17 16.38
N ARG A 516 23.92 26.30 16.90
CA ARG A 516 23.21 27.58 17.14
C ARG A 516 23.03 27.91 18.62
N PHE A 517 22.92 26.90 19.48
CA PHE A 517 22.61 27.01 20.90
C PHE A 517 23.59 26.19 21.74
N ASP A 518 23.83 26.64 22.97
CA ASP A 518 24.50 25.82 23.98
C ASP A 518 23.48 25.13 24.89
N ILE A 519 23.57 23.79 24.96
CA ILE A 519 22.65 22.95 25.73
C ILE A 519 22.95 23.03 27.23
N PHE A 520 24.18 23.35 27.62
CA PHE A 520 24.68 23.20 29.00
C PHE A 520 24.66 24.48 29.81
N ASP A 521 25.01 25.61 29.21
CA ASP A 521 25.29 26.82 29.99
C ASP A 521 24.03 27.57 30.45
N GLY A 522 22.83 27.14 30.03
CA GLY A 522 21.55 27.77 30.37
C GLY A 522 21.39 29.22 29.86
N ARG A 523 22.48 29.81 29.37
CA ARG A 523 22.54 31.05 28.61
C ARG A 523 22.54 30.65 27.15
N MET A 524 21.53 31.10 26.42
CA MET A 524 21.41 30.91 24.97
C MET A 524 22.46 31.77 24.20
N ASP A 525 23.64 31.97 24.78
CA ASP A 525 24.71 32.83 24.27
C ASP A 525 26.05 32.12 24.38
N ASP A 526 26.70 32.06 23.22
CA ASP A 526 27.99 31.47 22.87
C ASP A 526 28.08 29.95 22.70
N THR A 527 28.36 29.57 21.46
CA THR A 527 28.49 28.19 20.98
C THR A 527 29.96 27.78 20.95
N ASP A 528 30.33 26.77 21.72
CA ASP A 528 31.61 26.07 21.56
C ASP A 528 31.69 25.25 20.25
N GLY A 529 30.58 25.13 19.51
CA GLY A 529 30.48 24.34 18.27
C GLY A 529 30.17 22.86 18.54
N VAL A 530 29.65 22.18 17.52
CA VAL A 530 29.13 20.79 17.63
C VAL A 530 30.15 19.83 18.27
N LEU A 531 31.40 19.85 17.83
CA LEU A 531 32.44 18.92 18.32
C LEU A 531 32.77 19.12 19.81
N ASN A 532 32.81 20.36 20.27
CA ASN A 532 33.14 20.66 21.66
C ASN A 532 31.97 20.36 22.59
N GLN A 533 30.73 20.60 22.15
CA GLN A 533 29.55 20.19 22.91
C GLN A 533 29.40 18.67 22.96
N LEU A 534 29.73 17.94 21.88
CA LEU A 534 29.78 16.48 21.90
C LEU A 534 30.83 15.95 22.87
N LYS A 535 32.03 16.56 22.92
CA LYS A 535 33.04 16.22 23.94
C LYS A 535 32.51 16.46 25.35
N LYS A 536 31.90 17.63 25.61
CA LYS A 536 31.23 17.93 26.89
C LYS A 536 30.17 16.89 27.25
N ILE A 537 29.33 16.46 26.30
CA ILE A 537 28.34 15.38 26.51
C ILE A 537 29.02 14.07 26.90
N MET A 538 30.11 13.70 26.22
CA MET A 538 30.86 12.48 26.49
C MET A 538 31.59 12.51 27.83
N ASP A 539 32.03 13.69 28.27
CA ASP A 539 32.75 13.90 29.54
C ASP A 539 31.81 14.05 30.75
N MET A 540 30.48 14.02 30.55
CA MET A 540 29.52 14.18 31.65
C MET A 540 29.49 12.94 32.57
N PRO A 541 29.45 13.15 33.91
CA PRO A 541 29.27 12.05 34.85
C PRO A 541 27.87 11.42 34.69
N VAL A 542 27.86 10.14 34.29
CA VAL A 542 26.64 9.37 34.07
C VAL A 542 26.07 8.90 35.42
N LYS A 543 24.98 9.53 35.88
CA LYS A 543 24.23 9.06 37.05
C LYS A 543 23.30 7.91 36.68
N VAL A 544 23.00 7.00 37.62
CA VAL A 544 22.04 5.89 37.41
C VAL A 544 20.67 6.40 36.94
N LYS A 545 20.22 7.55 37.45
CA LYS A 545 18.98 8.21 36.99
C LYS A 545 19.05 8.61 35.51
N THR A 546 20.22 9.07 35.04
CA THR A 546 20.45 9.41 33.62
C THR A 546 20.46 8.17 32.74
N LEU A 547 21.06 7.06 33.20
CA LEU A 547 21.00 5.77 32.49
C LEU A 547 19.58 5.25 32.38
N PHE A 548 18.79 5.35 33.44
CA PHE A 548 17.40 4.92 33.43
C PHE A 548 16.56 5.76 32.45
N VAL A 549 16.73 7.09 32.46
CA VAL A 549 16.06 7.97 31.48
C VAL A 549 16.52 7.67 30.05
N LEU A 550 17.82 7.48 29.81
CA LEU A 550 18.36 7.11 28.50
C LEU A 550 17.79 5.77 28.01
N PHE A 551 17.71 4.77 28.90
CA PHE A 551 17.10 3.48 28.60
C PHE A 551 15.64 3.64 28.19
N LEU A 552 14.84 4.42 28.95
CA LEU A 552 13.44 4.70 28.59
C LEU A 552 13.32 5.43 27.24
N VAL A 553 14.18 6.41 26.96
CA VAL A 553 14.20 7.12 25.67
C VAL A 553 14.58 6.18 24.53
N LEU A 554 15.55 5.29 24.74
CA LEU A 554 15.97 4.31 23.75
C LEU A 554 14.85 3.28 23.48
N VAL A 555 14.20 2.77 24.52
CA VAL A 555 13.02 1.90 24.38
C VAL A 555 11.90 2.61 23.65
N ALA A 556 11.58 3.86 24.01
CA ALA A 556 10.58 4.66 23.32
C ALA A 556 10.94 4.88 21.84
N GLY A 557 12.22 5.16 21.53
CA GLY A 557 12.73 5.30 20.17
C GLY A 557 12.62 4.01 19.36
N VAL A 558 13.01 2.86 19.93
CA VAL A 558 12.88 1.54 19.30
C VAL A 558 11.41 1.20 19.06
N VAL A 559 10.54 1.41 20.05
CA VAL A 559 9.09 1.20 19.92
C VAL A 559 8.51 2.11 18.85
N PHE A 560 8.95 3.37 18.77
CA PHE A 560 8.51 4.31 17.75
C PHE A 560 8.92 3.88 16.34
N VAL A 561 10.17 3.44 16.13
CA VAL A 561 10.65 2.93 14.84
C VAL A 561 10.02 1.57 14.49
N ALA A 562 9.76 0.72 15.49
CA ALA A 562 9.10 -0.56 15.28
C ALA A 562 7.62 -0.38 14.91
N ARG A 563 6.91 0.54 15.56
CA ARG A 563 5.49 0.84 15.29
C ARG A 563 5.25 1.61 13.98
N SER A 564 6.30 2.14 13.37
CA SER A 564 6.21 2.89 12.12
C SER A 564 6.35 2.05 10.86
N GLY A 565 6.40 0.71 10.98
CA GLY A 565 6.40 -0.23 9.86
C GLY A 565 5.17 -1.14 9.81
N HIS A 566 4.89 -1.72 8.64
CA HIS A 566 3.73 -2.58 8.35
C HIS A 566 3.80 -3.99 8.96
N THR A 567 4.84 -4.32 9.73
CA THR A 567 5.20 -5.72 10.05
C THR A 567 5.41 -6.01 11.54
N SER A 568 5.23 -5.06 12.44
CA SER A 568 5.64 -5.26 13.84
C SER A 568 4.63 -5.96 14.74
N GLY A 569 3.42 -6.32 14.25
CA GLY A 569 2.47 -7.17 14.98
C GLY A 569 2.07 -6.65 16.37
N MET A 570 2.36 -5.38 16.67
CA MET A 570 2.17 -4.78 17.99
C MET A 570 0.70 -4.37 18.15
N PRO A 571 -0.02 -4.89 19.17
CA PRO A 571 -1.44 -4.65 19.33
C PRO A 571 -1.73 -3.16 19.50
N VAL A 572 -2.80 -2.72 18.83
CA VAL A 572 -3.33 -1.36 18.93
C VAL A 572 -4.43 -1.36 19.99
N SER A 573 -4.47 -0.35 20.84
CA SER A 573 -5.53 -0.27 21.85
C SER A 573 -6.89 -0.08 21.19
N ALA A 574 -7.95 -0.67 21.74
CA ALA A 574 -9.31 -0.49 21.22
C ALA A 574 -9.75 1.00 21.23
N ALA A 575 -9.26 1.78 22.20
CA ALA A 575 -9.50 3.23 22.26
C ALA A 575 -8.85 3.97 21.08
N GLU A 576 -7.60 3.60 20.71
CA GLU A 576 -6.93 4.17 19.56
C GLU A 576 -7.62 3.80 18.25
N LEU A 577 -8.11 2.56 18.10
CA LEU A 577 -8.89 2.15 16.93
C LEU A 577 -10.19 2.94 16.80
N LYS A 578 -10.92 3.15 17.90
CA LYS A 578 -12.14 3.99 17.90
C LYS A 578 -11.85 5.45 17.58
N PHE A 579 -10.77 6.01 18.13
CA PHE A 579 -10.38 7.39 17.83
C PHE A 579 -9.99 7.55 16.35
N ARG A 580 -9.30 6.56 15.77
CA ARG A 580 -8.97 6.51 14.34
C ARG A 580 -10.22 6.48 13.46
N ALA A 581 -11.17 5.59 13.77
CA ALA A 581 -12.44 5.50 13.04
C ALA A 581 -13.25 6.81 13.13
N PHE A 582 -13.28 7.45 14.31
CA PHE A 582 -13.92 8.76 14.47
C PHE A 582 -13.29 9.83 13.58
N LEU A 583 -11.96 9.88 13.51
CA LEU A 583 -11.27 10.85 12.64
C LEU A 583 -11.49 10.56 11.15
N GLU A 584 -11.61 9.29 10.75
CA GLU A 584 -11.95 8.91 9.37
C GLU A 584 -13.37 9.34 9.01
N GLN A 585 -14.35 9.14 9.89
CA GLN A 585 -15.73 9.58 9.65
C GLN A 585 -15.88 11.11 9.66
N ALA A 586 -15.09 11.81 10.46
CA ALA A 586 -15.21 13.26 10.62
C ALA A 586 -14.41 14.07 9.59
N LEU A 587 -13.40 13.49 8.95
CA LEU A 587 -12.46 14.21 8.08
C LEU A 587 -12.28 13.47 6.76
N TYR A 588 -12.20 14.22 5.66
CA TYR A 588 -11.88 13.67 4.33
C TYR A 588 -10.60 12.82 4.32
N ALA A 589 -9.58 13.19 5.10
CA ALA A 589 -8.36 12.42 5.19
C ALA A 589 -7.78 12.45 6.60
N ARG A 590 -7.72 11.29 7.26
CA ARG A 590 -7.22 11.16 8.63
C ARG A 590 -5.75 11.58 8.75
N PRO A 591 -5.41 12.56 9.62
CA PRO A 591 -4.02 12.90 9.91
C PRO A 591 -3.29 11.79 10.64
N ARG A 592 -1.96 11.73 10.48
CA ARG A 592 -1.16 10.76 11.24
C ARG A 592 -1.16 11.14 12.73
N THR A 593 -1.42 10.16 13.60
CA THR A 593 -1.45 10.37 15.06
C THR A 593 -0.15 11.01 15.59
N LYS A 594 1.00 10.71 14.98
CA LYS A 594 2.31 11.27 15.35
C LYS A 594 2.43 12.78 15.07
N GLU A 595 1.74 13.30 14.05
CA GLU A 595 1.65 14.74 13.76
C GLU A 595 0.74 15.43 14.77
N LEU A 596 -0.46 14.86 14.92
CA LEU A 596 -1.55 15.43 15.70
C LEU A 596 -1.27 15.46 17.21
N MET A 597 -0.78 14.34 17.77
CA MET A 597 -0.68 14.17 19.23
C MET A 597 0.70 14.48 19.80
N ILE A 598 1.75 14.48 18.96
CA ILE A 598 3.14 14.54 19.43
C ILE A 598 3.87 15.72 18.78
N GLY A 599 4.06 15.69 17.46
CA GLY A 599 4.92 16.63 16.75
C GLY A 599 4.44 18.08 16.82
N HIS A 600 3.23 18.37 16.32
CA HIS A 600 2.73 19.76 16.26
C HIS A 600 2.44 20.36 17.64
N PRO A 601 1.92 19.60 18.63
CA PRO A 601 1.84 20.09 20.01
C PRO A 601 3.22 20.42 20.58
N ALA A 602 4.23 19.57 20.38
CA ALA A 602 5.59 19.84 20.83
C ALA A 602 6.20 21.08 20.16
N PHE A 603 5.85 21.36 18.91
CA PHE A 603 6.27 22.57 18.19
C PHE A 603 5.77 23.84 18.91
N LEU A 604 4.49 23.90 19.28
CA LEU A 604 3.93 25.03 20.03
C LEU A 604 4.52 25.13 21.44
N MET A 605 4.78 23.99 22.08
CA MET A 605 5.49 23.95 23.35
C MET A 605 6.94 24.44 23.22
N ALA A 606 7.64 24.16 22.12
CA ALA A 606 9.00 24.65 21.87
C ALA A 606 9.02 26.19 21.74
N VAL A 607 8.00 26.75 21.08
CA VAL A 607 7.76 28.20 21.02
C VAL A 607 7.60 28.76 22.45
N MET A 608 6.73 28.16 23.26
CA MET A 608 6.55 28.58 24.65
C MET A 608 7.85 28.50 25.46
N ALA A 609 8.59 27.40 25.32
CA ALA A 609 9.85 27.15 26.02
C ALA A 609 10.91 28.21 25.69
N PHE A 610 11.01 28.63 24.43
CA PHE A 610 11.95 29.66 23.99
C PHE A 610 11.64 31.03 24.63
N TRP A 611 10.39 31.53 24.51
CA TRP A 611 10.03 32.85 25.03
C TRP A 611 9.94 32.90 26.55
N ARG A 612 9.60 31.78 27.21
CA ARG A 612 9.60 31.65 28.67
C ARG A 612 10.99 31.34 29.24
N LYS A 613 12.02 31.24 28.40
CA LYS A 613 13.41 30.97 28.79
C LYS A 613 13.55 29.68 29.62
N TRP A 614 12.85 28.63 29.20
CA TRP A 614 13.03 27.29 29.79
C TRP A 614 14.45 26.78 29.53
N PRO A 615 14.95 25.80 30.32
CA PRO A 615 16.25 25.19 30.11
C PRO A 615 16.46 24.76 28.65
N THR A 616 17.62 25.08 28.07
CA THR A 616 17.92 24.81 26.65
C THR A 616 17.78 23.34 26.29
N MET A 617 18.07 22.41 27.23
CA MET A 617 17.88 20.97 27.03
C MET A 617 16.41 20.57 26.82
N ILE A 618 15.47 21.23 27.52
CA ILE A 618 14.03 21.00 27.32
C ILE A 618 13.60 21.58 25.98
N PHE A 619 14.06 22.78 25.64
CA PHE A 619 13.82 23.39 24.33
C PHE A 619 14.36 22.50 23.19
N PHE A 620 15.57 21.95 23.34
CA PHE A 620 16.18 21.02 22.40
C PHE A 620 15.32 19.75 22.21
N GLY A 621 14.90 19.11 23.30
CA GLY A 621 14.02 17.94 23.24
C GLY A 621 12.70 18.22 22.52
N LEU A 622 12.07 19.37 22.81
CA LEU A 622 10.83 19.79 22.14
C LEU A 622 11.04 20.06 20.65
N VAL A 623 12.16 20.65 20.24
CA VAL A 623 12.50 20.87 18.82
C VAL A 623 12.70 19.54 18.09
N LEU A 624 13.34 18.55 18.72
CA LEU A 624 13.47 17.21 18.15
C LEU A 624 12.10 16.54 17.98
N ILE A 625 11.25 16.58 19.00
CA ILE A 625 9.89 16.02 18.92
C ILE A 625 9.06 16.77 17.86
N ALA A 626 9.18 18.09 17.78
CA ALA A 626 8.53 18.91 16.76
C ALA A 626 8.95 18.53 15.33
N THR A 627 10.23 18.15 15.15
CA THR A 627 10.77 17.67 13.89
C THR A 627 10.11 16.36 13.44
N ILE A 628 9.65 15.50 14.37
CA ILE A 628 8.90 14.28 14.05
C ILE A 628 7.60 14.61 13.30
N GLY A 629 6.87 15.65 13.73
CA GLY A 629 5.65 16.09 13.06
C GLY A 629 5.91 16.57 11.63
N GLN A 630 6.96 17.38 11.44
CA GLN A 630 7.34 17.89 10.12
C GLN A 630 7.84 16.78 9.19
N GLY A 631 8.64 15.85 9.70
CA GLY A 631 9.12 14.68 8.94
C GLY A 631 7.97 13.74 8.55
N SER A 632 7.04 13.48 9.46
CA SER A 632 5.85 12.66 9.21
C SER A 632 5.01 13.15 8.04
N MET A 633 4.82 14.47 7.97
CA MET A 633 3.98 15.07 6.94
C MET A 633 4.60 14.84 5.54
N VAL A 634 5.92 14.94 5.44
CA VAL A 634 6.65 14.66 4.19
C VAL A 634 6.64 13.16 3.87
N GLU A 635 6.83 12.31 4.88
CA GLU A 635 6.79 10.85 4.76
C GLU A 635 5.44 10.33 4.23
N THR A 636 4.33 11.01 4.54
CA THR A 636 3.01 10.62 4.02
C THR A 636 2.99 10.52 2.49
N PHE A 637 3.77 11.34 1.79
CA PHE A 637 3.90 11.32 0.32
C PHE A 637 4.81 10.21 -0.21
N ALA A 638 5.54 9.51 0.66
CA ALA A 638 6.38 8.38 0.26
C ALA A 638 5.60 7.10 -0.04
N HIS A 639 4.34 7.04 0.39
CA HIS A 639 3.40 6.00 0.00
C HIS A 639 2.77 6.37 -1.35
N MET A 640 3.48 6.07 -2.43
CA MET A 640 3.11 6.47 -3.80
C MET A 640 1.78 5.88 -4.27
N ARG A 641 1.29 4.81 -3.66
CA ARG A 641 -0.06 4.29 -3.90
C ARG A 641 -1.18 5.22 -3.48
N THR A 642 -0.95 6.11 -2.51
CA THR A 642 -2.00 7.01 -2.02
C THR A 642 -2.06 8.23 -2.94
N PRO A 643 -3.28 8.65 -3.36
CA PRO A 643 -3.44 9.86 -4.16
C PRO A 643 -2.74 11.07 -3.55
N VAL A 644 -2.13 11.90 -4.41
CA VAL A 644 -1.34 13.05 -3.98
C VAL A 644 -2.19 14.07 -3.22
N PHE A 645 -3.43 14.27 -3.66
CA PHE A 645 -4.39 15.20 -3.03
C PHE A 645 -4.80 14.71 -1.62
N MET A 646 -5.06 13.43 -1.47
CA MET A 646 -5.36 12.84 -0.16
C MET A 646 -4.17 13.03 0.81
N SER A 647 -2.95 12.73 0.36
CA SER A 647 -1.73 12.95 1.15
C SER A 647 -1.57 14.41 1.59
N PHE A 648 -1.92 15.35 0.70
CA PHE A 648 -1.93 16.77 0.99
C PHE A 648 -2.95 17.15 2.07
N MET A 649 -4.20 16.69 1.94
CA MET A 649 -5.25 16.96 2.92
C MET A 649 -4.96 16.38 4.30
N ARG A 650 -4.34 15.18 4.38
CA ARG A 650 -3.92 14.59 5.66
C ARG A 650 -2.97 15.50 6.44
N GLY A 651 -1.97 16.07 5.77
CA GLY A 651 -1.00 16.96 6.43
C GLY A 651 -1.62 18.29 6.86
N ILE A 652 -2.58 18.84 6.09
CA ILE A 652 -3.33 20.04 6.49
C ILE A 652 -4.11 19.75 7.77
N GLY A 653 -4.86 18.65 7.80
CA GLY A 653 -5.58 18.22 8.99
C GLY A 653 -4.63 18.02 10.19
N GLY A 654 -3.45 17.45 9.94
CA GLY A 654 -2.39 17.28 10.94
C GLY A 654 -1.92 18.61 11.54
N ILE A 655 -1.66 19.62 10.70
CA ILE A 655 -1.25 20.95 11.15
C ILE A 655 -2.37 21.64 11.92
N VAL A 656 -3.59 21.70 11.37
CA VAL A 656 -4.71 22.45 11.95
C VAL A 656 -5.14 21.85 13.30
N LEU A 657 -5.40 20.55 13.33
CA LEU A 657 -5.82 19.88 14.57
C LEU A 657 -4.66 19.79 15.57
N GLY A 658 -3.43 19.58 15.10
CA GLY A 658 -2.24 19.59 15.94
C GLY A 658 -1.95 20.96 16.56
N ALA A 659 -2.23 22.05 15.84
CA ALA A 659 -2.19 23.40 16.39
C ALA A 659 -3.25 23.60 17.48
N GLY A 660 -4.47 23.07 17.29
CA GLY A 660 -5.52 23.10 18.31
C GLY A 660 -5.11 22.38 19.60
N ILE A 661 -4.58 21.16 19.50
CA ILE A 661 -4.10 20.40 20.66
C ILE A 661 -2.91 21.10 21.34
N GLY A 662 -1.96 21.61 20.56
CA GLY A 662 -0.82 22.36 21.11
C GLY A 662 -1.24 23.67 21.77
N ALA A 663 -2.26 24.36 21.25
CA ALA A 663 -2.83 25.54 21.90
C ALA A 663 -3.44 25.19 23.27
N ILE A 664 -4.18 24.09 23.36
CA ILE A 664 -4.70 23.57 24.63
C ILE A 664 -3.55 23.24 25.59
N ALA A 665 -2.50 22.57 25.12
CA ALA A 665 -1.33 22.29 25.95
C ALA A 665 -0.66 23.56 26.49
N MET A 666 -0.48 24.58 25.66
CA MET A 666 0.04 25.89 26.08
C MET A 666 -0.86 26.56 27.14
N MET A 667 -2.19 26.49 26.97
CA MET A 667 -3.15 27.03 27.93
C MET A 667 -3.08 26.30 29.28
N LEU A 668 -3.03 24.97 29.28
CA LEU A 668 -2.93 24.17 30.50
C LEU A 668 -1.63 24.48 31.27
N VAL A 669 -0.52 24.60 30.56
CA VAL A 669 0.77 24.96 31.17
C VAL A 669 0.75 26.39 31.72
N GLN A 670 0.09 27.32 31.02
CA GLN A 670 -0.11 28.69 31.49
C GLN A 670 -0.93 28.74 32.78
N LEU A 671 -2.04 27.98 32.85
CA LEU A 671 -2.88 27.87 34.03
C LEU A 671 -2.11 27.26 35.19
N TRP A 672 -1.40 26.16 34.95
CA TRP A 672 -0.57 25.49 35.95
C TRP A 672 0.49 26.41 36.57
N GLN A 673 1.21 27.15 35.72
CA GLN A 673 2.21 28.12 36.20
C GLN A 673 1.59 29.23 37.04
N THR A 674 0.40 29.72 36.65
CA THR A 674 -0.34 30.76 37.39
C THR A 674 -0.85 30.24 38.73
N VAL A 675 -1.30 28.97 38.80
CA VAL A 675 -1.72 28.34 40.05
C VAL A 675 -0.53 28.13 40.98
N ILE A 676 0.62 27.66 40.47
CA ILE A 676 1.83 27.48 41.28
C ILE A 676 2.38 28.83 41.78
N SER A 677 2.37 29.87 40.95
CA SER A 677 2.86 31.19 41.40
C SER A 677 2.00 31.73 42.53
N ARG A 678 0.67 31.66 42.39
CA ARG A 678 -0.28 32.03 43.46
C ARG A 678 -0.14 31.18 44.72
N ALA A 679 0.15 29.88 44.57
CA ALA A 679 0.37 28.97 45.71
C ALA A 679 1.70 29.25 46.43
N LYS A 680 2.74 29.70 45.71
CA LYS A 680 4.00 30.15 46.32
C LYS A 680 3.82 31.49 47.03
N GLU A 681 3.12 32.45 46.41
CA GLU A 681 2.79 33.74 47.02
C GLU A 681 2.00 33.58 48.33
N ARG A 682 1.03 32.65 48.37
CA ARG A 682 0.27 32.29 49.58
C ARG A 682 1.05 31.52 50.65
N LYS A 683 2.22 30.97 50.33
CA LYS A 683 3.13 30.32 51.30
C LYS A 683 4.21 31.28 51.82
N SER A 684 4.44 32.38 51.11
CA SER A 684 5.41 33.42 51.47
C SER A 684 4.77 34.64 52.15
N ALA A 685 3.46 34.80 52.04
CA ALA A 685 2.62 35.65 52.89
C ALA A 685 2.12 34.82 54.08
#